data_AF-A0A1Q8ZR31-F1
#
_entry.id   AF-A0A1Q8ZR31-F1
#
_cell.length_a   1.000
_cell.length_b   1.000
_cell.length_c   1.000
_cell.angle_alpha   90.00
_cell.angle_beta   90.00
_cell.angle_gamma   90.00
#
_symmetry.space_group_name_H-M   'P 1'
#
loop_
_entity.id
_entity.type
_entity.pdbx_description
1 polymer ?
#
loop_
_entity_poly.entity_id
_entity_poly.type
_entity_poly.pdbx_seq_one_letter_code
_entity_poly.pdbx_strand_id
1 'polypeptide(L)'
;MARDREVGQLRRNPKGGIDYVFYLAQAVASIRGTDVSVAAPPAPQIASPPSLSDPGSLVDGNSTPDAELVVTKRVPSIPTSQEAPGEADLLKRHSTFIPQSAFGRAFACLSSLLTGNGLPRDEEGNLDEEALENTMGIMRGSLGAYRAMVDDFDAVDKGRNRPNINLVRKKASRRKLRSSVSAAGVESRNSPQTELSADPPDMFYPMEIAGVCRTVTDTAKSIDQNTERQGQHQISELASVSFAMHSALQKHQLYERGSRRHRLVEALNDYFDSGGTVPVHRRSLWNRLSVSEVDVTRAERVIVQDYEAVSAAPSVKVELAGSASAIVAIYPGLDKHQHYERGSTESLLVEILNQDLLEGGITRSRGGKIDRRRLTRKFDFSVTAMTYYLDILRDYETATGGLQNSVEARIPEIEAWLARSLADGTLQVRDGKVERKSLALRFKFSQNKTVFIRNPRLLALVEKYDAIITQTGYLPSSLKHEIEQVRTAIANGVPLHITGMSYDRTALASITGISFGRILSTPFIEVIAEADRQLVCSLERDPLCSMFAGRLFSFRELLELGWSEAFLTKLNSSFLKAFKTSKKDVAKSAFLALLELLRFLATSPDPDCQAVKAGLNTGRITAVEPKRWTRATQGYADSVSERADLNGAAAAAKLKAANKVIRHLANDRAFPELDLPLKATGGRSQHRRTIAQPSASDGVDDYLAFATLMLDEGSRLRGIDIENEVEAGFLKSLRGELASRALKPGDTPATVILQVLKRRLALIEDAVAAVYIRWMEHWERGQTLIAAGRDFGDEWKIRLVPETGNSGNRRSLMREAFPLDNPERALANLTRLISDRFGGIYPKTDSILGQFFAKRALEFGGKPNIEALITPHRDAVGAVLLLYLIRSGANVAVGRSLFVDATEPSEITGCVHVNGQKARARGKPIHAHLDKRSHAARGIEWVLSAGAELRSALNADEARLLFVANFGSGPKLIEEWAVRDLFKKIVADVPELADLDLTPSMLRPTVLLIAALEGGASARVAAGLGQHGLNVGQGYTDHPPTRFMRDEEMRSFMDAWETLTVYAEDDAQALLGFSKAEVERKVADLRETGLGTLCKDLHGRPGSNGASCTQLDCWNNCPQLIVIARANDLALMIIWRASLLEAQAVWVRDRPERWYFVWYPWLLFIDTVESKILATTMARIWRQALVLAEQVMAHPNFRHRRPF
;
A
#
# COMPACT_ATOMS: atom_id res chain seq x y z
N MET A 1 -14.17 55.74 20.17
CA MET A 1 -14.16 55.66 21.65
C MET A 1 -14.46 54.20 21.99
N ALA A 2 -13.50 53.38 22.46
CA ALA A 2 -12.84 53.38 23.78
C ALA A 2 -13.55 52.38 24.74
N ARG A 3 -12.95 51.50 25.57
CA ARG A 3 -11.59 50.92 25.82
C ARG A 3 -11.81 49.61 26.67
N ASP A 4 -10.94 48.62 26.92
CA ASP A 4 -9.64 48.06 26.44
C ASP A 4 -9.46 46.65 27.12
N ARG A 5 -8.39 45.89 26.79
CA ARG A 5 -7.85 44.66 27.47
C ARG A 5 -8.54 43.32 27.11
N GLU A 6 -7.89 42.19 26.72
CA GLU A 6 -6.51 41.65 26.86
C GLU A 6 -6.22 41.06 28.28
N VAL A 7 -5.53 39.94 28.56
CA VAL A 7 -4.51 39.09 27.88
C VAL A 7 -4.74 37.59 28.23
N GLY A 8 -4.26 36.61 27.42
CA GLY A 8 -4.14 35.21 27.86
C GLY A 8 -3.60 34.20 26.84
N GLN A 9 -2.28 34.04 26.71
CA GLN A 9 -1.64 33.08 25.78
C GLN A 9 -1.18 31.77 26.43
N LEU A 10 -1.16 30.68 25.66
CA LEU A 10 -0.11 29.64 25.76
C LEU A 10 -0.03 28.79 24.47
N ARG A 11 1.06 28.93 23.71
CA ARG A 11 1.45 28.01 22.61
C ARG A 11 2.74 27.27 23.00
N ARG A 12 2.90 26.03 22.52
CA ARG A 12 4.20 25.35 22.45
C ARG A 12 4.47 24.83 21.04
N ASN A 13 5.68 25.08 20.57
CA ASN A 13 6.32 24.50 19.38
C ASN A 13 7.53 23.70 19.88
N PRO A 14 8.00 22.66 19.18
CA PRO A 14 9.40 22.77 18.71
C PRO A 14 9.76 22.01 17.42
N LYS A 15 10.43 22.74 16.50
CA LYS A 15 11.63 22.37 15.70
C LYS A 15 11.53 21.22 14.66
N GLY A 16 12.19 21.28 13.49
CA GLY A 16 12.92 22.40 12.85
C GLY A 16 14.12 21.97 11.97
N GLY A 17 14.43 22.77 10.94
CA GLY A 17 15.63 22.64 10.07
C GLY A 17 15.44 21.76 8.82
N ILE A 18 16.18 21.95 7.71
CA ILE A 18 17.26 22.91 7.38
C ILE A 18 17.13 23.32 5.89
N ASP A 19 17.39 24.60 5.56
CA ASP A 19 17.45 25.12 4.19
C ASP A 19 18.80 24.90 3.50
N TYR A 20 18.82 24.82 2.17
CA TYR A 20 20.00 25.18 1.36
C TYR A 20 19.58 25.75 0.00
N VAL A 21 20.12 26.92 -0.35
CA VAL A 21 19.95 27.61 -1.64
C VAL A 21 21.31 28.11 -2.10
N PHE A 22 21.64 27.92 -3.38
CA PHE A 22 22.72 28.67 -4.05
C PHE A 22 22.38 28.88 -5.54
N TYR A 23 23.13 29.77 -6.21
CA TYR A 23 22.73 30.46 -7.44
C TYR A 23 23.82 30.36 -8.53
N LEU A 24 23.53 30.89 -9.74
CA LEU A 24 24.44 31.12 -10.90
C LEU A 24 24.75 29.89 -11.79
N ALA A 25 25.06 30.01 -13.10
CA ALA A 25 24.75 31.05 -14.10
C ALA A 25 25.03 30.55 -15.56
N GLN A 26 24.57 31.35 -16.53
CA GLN A 26 24.65 31.30 -18.00
C GLN A 26 25.92 30.73 -18.70
N ALA A 27 25.72 30.17 -19.91
CA ALA A 27 26.59 30.33 -21.09
C ALA A 27 25.78 30.13 -22.41
N VAL A 28 26.24 30.66 -23.55
CA VAL A 28 25.51 30.68 -24.86
C VAL A 28 26.44 30.49 -26.06
N ALA A 29 26.13 29.51 -26.94
CA ALA A 29 26.40 29.44 -28.40
C ALA A 29 25.79 28.11 -28.93
N SER A 30 25.03 27.97 -30.03
CA SER A 30 25.05 28.54 -31.40
C SER A 30 25.98 27.82 -32.38
N ILE A 31 25.41 27.09 -33.36
CA ILE A 31 25.84 27.00 -34.79
C ILE A 31 24.84 26.17 -35.64
N ARG A 32 24.66 26.62 -36.89
CA ARG A 32 24.11 26.04 -38.15
C ARG A 32 23.85 24.51 -38.21
N GLY A 33 22.87 23.98 -38.96
CA GLY A 33 21.88 24.57 -39.89
C GLY A 33 22.04 24.10 -41.35
N THR A 34 20.98 23.56 -41.98
CA THR A 34 20.90 23.15 -43.40
C THR A 34 19.45 23.05 -43.92
N ASP A 35 19.20 23.51 -45.14
CA ASP A 35 17.95 23.30 -45.91
C ASP A 35 17.98 22.00 -46.74
N VAL A 36 16.80 21.41 -47.03
CA VAL A 36 16.54 20.62 -48.27
C VAL A 36 15.07 20.82 -48.73
N SER A 37 14.87 20.81 -50.05
CA SER A 37 13.61 21.09 -50.76
C SER A 37 12.54 19.97 -50.74
N VAL A 38 11.30 20.40 -50.98
CA VAL A 38 10.12 19.66 -51.47
C VAL A 38 10.42 18.68 -52.61
N ALA A 39 9.75 17.50 -52.61
CA ALA A 39 9.42 16.69 -53.79
C ALA A 39 8.19 15.76 -53.54
N ALA A 40 7.44 15.41 -54.59
CA ALA A 40 6.28 14.49 -54.61
C ALA A 40 5.93 14.09 -56.08
N PRO A 41 5.02 13.12 -56.37
CA PRO A 41 4.35 12.15 -55.49
C PRO A 41 5.04 10.76 -55.61
N PRO A 42 4.63 9.69 -56.37
CA PRO A 42 3.43 9.41 -57.19
C PRO A 42 2.43 8.43 -56.49
N ALA A 43 1.64 7.65 -57.25
CA ALA A 43 0.80 6.52 -56.79
C ALA A 43 0.73 5.40 -57.85
N PRO A 44 0.36 4.16 -57.50
CA PRO A 44 -0.33 3.30 -58.48
C PRO A 44 -1.47 2.39 -57.93
N GLN A 45 -2.63 2.51 -58.58
CA GLN A 45 -3.48 1.44 -59.12
C GLN A 45 -4.19 0.41 -58.20
N ILE A 46 -5.13 -0.32 -58.81
CA ILE A 46 -6.19 -1.15 -58.21
C ILE A 46 -6.08 -2.58 -58.76
N ALA A 47 -6.40 -3.59 -57.93
CA ALA A 47 -6.70 -4.94 -58.40
C ALA A 47 -7.97 -5.47 -57.73
N SER A 48 -8.81 -6.19 -58.48
CA SER A 48 -10.08 -6.76 -58.02
C SER A 48 -9.95 -8.24 -57.65
N PRO A 49 -10.75 -8.77 -56.70
CA PRO A 49 -10.66 -10.15 -56.25
C PRO A 49 -11.48 -11.14 -57.12
N PRO A 50 -11.06 -12.41 -57.24
CA PRO A 50 -11.88 -13.48 -57.79
C PRO A 50 -12.84 -14.09 -56.74
N SER A 51 -14.04 -14.32 -57.23
CA SER A 51 -15.22 -15.03 -56.70
C SER A 51 -15.02 -16.48 -56.20
N LEU A 52 -16.08 -17.02 -55.57
CA LEU A 52 -16.44 -18.45 -55.38
C LEU A 52 -15.68 -19.21 -54.25
N SER A 53 -16.26 -20.19 -53.54
CA SER A 53 -17.60 -20.83 -53.64
C SER A 53 -18.07 -21.51 -52.32
N ASP A 54 -19.38 -21.45 -52.06
CA ASP A 54 -20.18 -22.46 -51.31
C ASP A 54 -20.16 -23.83 -52.05
N PRO A 55 -20.50 -25.02 -51.46
CA PRO A 55 -21.69 -25.20 -50.60
C PRO A 55 -21.71 -26.33 -49.53
N GLY A 56 -22.77 -26.28 -48.70
CA GLY A 56 -23.53 -27.44 -48.17
C GLY A 56 -23.09 -28.05 -46.83
N SER A 57 -23.91 -28.86 -46.12
CA SER A 57 -25.38 -28.99 -45.93
C SER A 57 -25.67 -30.33 -45.21
N LEU A 58 -26.72 -30.40 -44.36
CA LEU A 58 -27.23 -31.60 -43.66
C LEU A 58 -26.26 -32.18 -42.59
N VAL A 59 -26.66 -32.95 -41.55
CA VAL A 59 -27.82 -33.82 -41.26
C VAL A 59 -28.25 -33.69 -39.77
N ASP A 60 -29.48 -34.07 -39.43
CA ASP A 60 -30.02 -34.16 -38.04
C ASP A 60 -29.35 -35.22 -37.13
N GLY A 61 -29.59 -35.15 -35.81
CA GLY A 61 -29.15 -36.19 -34.87
C GLY A 61 -29.70 -36.07 -33.43
N ASN A 62 -30.83 -36.73 -33.13
CA ASN A 62 -31.33 -36.90 -31.76
C ASN A 62 -30.55 -38.00 -31.00
N SER A 63 -30.27 -37.79 -29.71
CA SER A 63 -30.40 -38.85 -28.67
C SER A 63 -30.13 -38.31 -27.25
N THR A 64 -31.02 -38.66 -26.32
CA THR A 64 -30.70 -38.77 -24.88
C THR A 64 -30.07 -40.13 -24.59
N PRO A 65 -29.43 -40.30 -23.43
CA PRO A 65 -30.05 -41.22 -22.45
C PRO A 65 -29.94 -40.77 -20.99
N ASP A 66 -30.80 -41.34 -20.14
CA ASP A 66 -30.75 -41.24 -18.68
C ASP A 66 -29.64 -42.09 -18.05
N ALA A 67 -29.24 -41.75 -16.82
CA ALA A 67 -28.47 -42.62 -15.93
C ALA A 67 -28.79 -42.33 -14.45
N GLU A 68 -29.00 -43.38 -13.65
CA GLU A 68 -29.49 -43.28 -12.27
C GLU A 68 -28.39 -43.19 -11.17
N LEU A 69 -28.85 -42.85 -9.97
CA LEU A 69 -28.29 -43.11 -8.63
C LEU A 69 -26.85 -43.64 -8.49
N VAL A 70 -26.05 -42.93 -7.67
CA VAL A 70 -25.60 -43.46 -6.37
C VAL A 70 -25.60 -42.33 -5.31
N VAL A 71 -26.24 -42.55 -4.15
CA VAL A 71 -26.09 -41.69 -2.96
C VAL A 71 -25.42 -42.50 -1.85
N THR A 72 -24.28 -42.01 -1.34
CA THR A 72 -23.66 -42.55 -0.12
C THR A 72 -23.43 -41.45 0.92
N LYS A 73 -24.03 -41.60 2.10
CA LYS A 73 -23.76 -40.73 3.26
C LYS A 73 -22.45 -41.15 3.93
N ARG A 74 -21.64 -40.19 4.37
CA ARG A 74 -20.61 -40.41 5.40
C ARG A 74 -20.96 -39.60 6.65
N VAL A 75 -20.81 -40.23 7.80
CA VAL A 75 -20.94 -39.61 9.13
C VAL A 75 -19.57 -39.06 9.54
N PRO A 76 -19.47 -37.83 10.09
CA PRO A 76 -18.21 -37.32 10.61
C PRO A 76 -17.87 -37.95 11.97
N SER A 77 -16.66 -38.49 12.11
CA SER A 77 -16.11 -38.98 13.37
C SER A 77 -15.50 -37.85 14.21
N ILE A 78 -15.70 -37.87 15.53
CA ILE A 78 -15.14 -36.90 16.48
C ILE A 78 -13.61 -37.09 16.58
N PRO A 79 -12.78 -36.03 16.47
CA PRO A 79 -11.36 -36.10 16.78
C PRO A 79 -11.10 -35.95 18.29
N THR A 80 -10.22 -36.79 18.83
CA THR A 80 -9.74 -36.73 20.23
C THR A 80 -8.22 -36.69 20.28
N SER A 81 -7.69 -36.17 21.38
CA SER A 81 -6.26 -35.89 21.67
C SER A 81 -5.68 -34.65 20.96
N GLN A 82 -4.85 -33.91 21.71
CA GLN A 82 -4.01 -32.83 21.21
C GLN A 82 -2.61 -33.40 20.95
N GLU A 83 -2.14 -33.36 19.71
CA GLU A 83 -0.72 -33.58 19.42
C GLU A 83 0.09 -32.31 19.71
N ALA A 84 1.35 -32.47 20.10
CA ALA A 84 2.28 -31.35 20.17
C ALA A 84 2.58 -30.84 18.74
N PRO A 85 2.76 -29.52 18.53
CA PRO A 85 3.02 -28.98 17.20
C PRO A 85 4.28 -29.60 16.59
N GLY A 86 4.16 -30.10 15.36
CA GLY A 86 5.26 -30.75 14.66
C GLY A 86 6.40 -29.78 14.34
N GLU A 87 7.58 -30.35 14.04
CA GLU A 87 8.81 -29.61 13.69
C GLU A 87 8.57 -28.51 12.63
N ALA A 88 7.70 -28.80 11.65
CA ALA A 88 7.34 -27.87 10.59
C ALA A 88 6.51 -26.65 11.06
N ASP A 89 5.62 -26.80 12.05
CA ASP A 89 4.71 -25.72 12.47
C ASP A 89 5.41 -24.67 13.35
N LEU A 90 6.43 -25.06 14.12
CA LEU A 90 7.27 -24.11 14.88
C LEU A 90 7.99 -23.11 13.96
N LEU A 91 8.53 -23.56 12.83
CA LEU A 91 9.25 -22.69 11.88
C LEU A 91 8.32 -21.88 10.98
N LYS A 92 7.16 -22.45 10.62
CA LYS A 92 6.14 -21.88 9.72
C LYS A 92 5.49 -20.59 10.24
N ARG A 93 5.54 -20.30 11.55
CA ARG A 93 5.09 -19.01 12.08
C ARG A 93 6.03 -17.86 11.70
N HIS A 94 7.33 -18.15 11.54
CA HIS A 94 8.37 -17.17 11.19
C HIS A 94 8.57 -17.00 9.68
N SER A 95 8.21 -17.98 8.85
CA SER A 95 8.31 -17.88 7.39
C SER A 95 7.36 -16.84 6.75
N THR A 96 6.59 -16.10 7.56
CA THR A 96 5.69 -15.03 7.14
C THR A 96 6.35 -13.65 7.09
N PHE A 97 7.57 -13.49 7.61
CA PHE A 97 8.30 -12.22 7.55
C PHE A 97 8.77 -11.88 6.13
N ILE A 98 8.64 -10.60 5.75
CA ILE A 98 9.10 -10.10 4.44
C ILE A 98 10.61 -10.34 4.31
N PRO A 99 11.13 -10.99 3.25
CA PRO A 99 12.55 -11.38 3.16
C PRO A 99 13.56 -10.23 3.30
N GLN A 100 13.18 -9.01 2.90
CA GLN A 100 14.02 -7.81 3.01
C GLN A 100 13.98 -7.16 4.41
N SER A 101 13.13 -7.62 5.32
CA SER A 101 13.09 -7.15 6.71
C SER A 101 14.20 -7.76 7.56
N ALA A 102 14.50 -7.17 8.73
CA ALA A 102 15.49 -7.73 9.65
C ALA A 102 15.12 -9.15 10.12
N PHE A 103 13.84 -9.37 10.48
CA PHE A 103 13.32 -10.69 10.83
C PHE A 103 13.32 -11.67 9.64
N GLY A 104 13.10 -11.20 8.41
CA GLY A 104 13.20 -12.04 7.21
C GLY A 104 14.63 -12.51 6.94
N ARG A 105 15.64 -11.65 7.12
CA ARG A 105 17.05 -12.02 7.04
C ARG A 105 17.47 -12.96 8.18
N ALA A 106 17.03 -12.68 9.41
CA ALA A 106 17.25 -13.55 10.56
C ALA A 106 16.69 -14.97 10.32
N PHE A 107 15.44 -15.07 9.85
CA PHE A 107 14.80 -16.33 9.50
C PHE A 107 15.56 -17.08 8.40
N ALA A 108 16.02 -16.38 7.35
CA ALA A 108 16.81 -16.99 6.28
C ALA A 108 18.18 -17.51 6.77
N CYS A 109 18.86 -16.75 7.65
CA CYS A 109 20.13 -17.16 8.26
C CYS A 109 19.94 -18.41 9.14
N LEU A 110 19.00 -18.39 10.08
CA LEU A 110 18.68 -19.52 10.96
C LEU A 110 18.22 -20.75 10.17
N SER A 111 17.45 -20.57 9.10
CA SER A 111 17.08 -21.66 8.19
C SER A 111 18.30 -22.28 7.49
N SER A 112 19.22 -21.45 7.01
CA SER A 112 20.46 -21.90 6.37
C SER A 112 21.34 -22.72 7.33
N LEU A 113 21.49 -22.26 8.57
CA LEU A 113 22.21 -22.97 9.65
C LEU A 113 21.57 -24.32 9.97
N LEU A 114 20.25 -24.34 10.15
CA LEU A 114 19.48 -25.57 10.44
C LEU A 114 19.51 -26.59 9.29
N THR A 115 19.78 -26.16 8.05
CA THR A 115 20.05 -27.04 6.90
C THR A 115 21.53 -27.39 6.68
N GLY A 116 22.44 -26.75 7.41
CA GLY A 116 23.88 -26.95 7.34
C GLY A 116 24.41 -27.62 8.61
N ASN A 117 25.34 -26.96 9.30
CA ASN A 117 26.04 -27.50 10.48
C ASN A 117 25.22 -27.45 11.78
N GLY A 118 23.95 -27.06 11.73
CA GLY A 118 23.13 -26.74 12.90
C GLY A 118 23.40 -25.33 13.43
N LEU A 119 22.85 -25.01 14.60
CA LEU A 119 23.16 -23.77 15.31
C LEU A 119 24.50 -23.88 16.06
N PRO A 120 25.27 -22.77 16.19
CA PRO A 120 26.55 -22.80 16.90
C PRO A 120 26.35 -23.15 18.38
N ARG A 121 27.26 -23.98 18.91
CA ARG A 121 27.23 -24.52 20.27
C ARG A 121 28.53 -24.19 20.99
N ASP A 122 28.44 -23.97 22.29
CA ASP A 122 29.59 -23.96 23.19
C ASP A 122 30.05 -25.39 23.53
N GLU A 123 31.14 -25.52 24.29
CA GLU A 123 31.69 -26.82 24.74
C GLU A 123 30.71 -27.61 25.64
N GLU A 124 29.68 -26.95 26.17
CA GLU A 124 28.66 -27.52 27.06
C GLU A 124 27.39 -27.96 26.30
N GLY A 125 27.30 -27.67 24.99
CA GLY A 125 26.16 -27.99 24.13
C GLY A 125 24.98 -27.02 24.27
N ASN A 126 25.15 -25.89 24.93
CA ASN A 126 24.19 -24.80 24.91
C ASN A 126 24.31 -24.00 23.60
N LEU A 127 23.48 -22.99 23.42
CA LEU A 127 23.54 -22.13 22.23
C LEU A 127 24.63 -21.06 22.44
N ASP A 128 25.64 -21.01 21.58
CA ASP A 128 26.62 -19.92 21.60
C ASP A 128 25.97 -18.66 21.00
N GLU A 129 25.46 -17.81 21.89
CA GLU A 129 24.78 -16.56 21.51
C GLU A 129 25.74 -15.56 20.85
N GLU A 130 27.03 -15.56 21.16
CA GLU A 130 28.01 -14.65 20.54
C GLU A 130 28.40 -15.11 19.14
N ALA A 131 28.66 -16.40 18.94
CA ALA A 131 28.85 -16.96 17.59
C ALA A 131 27.58 -16.80 16.75
N LEU A 132 26.38 -16.91 17.34
CA LEU A 132 25.13 -16.74 16.62
C LEU A 132 24.89 -15.28 16.21
N GLU A 133 25.13 -14.31 17.09
CA GLU A 133 25.01 -12.87 16.76
C GLU A 133 25.97 -12.47 15.63
N ASN A 134 27.22 -12.94 15.69
CA ASN A 134 28.21 -12.75 14.62
C ASN A 134 27.75 -13.39 13.30
N THR A 135 27.23 -14.62 13.34
CA THR A 135 26.76 -15.34 12.14
C THR A 135 25.50 -14.72 11.53
N MET A 136 24.62 -14.15 12.35
CA MET A 136 23.43 -13.42 11.91
C MET A 136 23.73 -11.98 11.42
N GLY A 137 24.94 -11.47 11.63
CA GLY A 137 25.33 -10.12 11.25
C GLY A 137 24.60 -9.03 12.04
N ILE A 138 24.31 -9.26 13.32
CA ILE A 138 23.63 -8.32 14.23
C ILE A 138 24.58 -7.79 15.30
N MET A 139 24.30 -6.61 15.88
CA MET A 139 25.16 -6.06 16.93
C MET A 139 25.11 -6.92 18.19
N ARG A 140 26.25 -7.12 18.85
CA ARG A 140 26.38 -7.88 20.09
C ARG A 140 25.42 -7.38 21.18
N GLY A 141 24.66 -8.30 21.78
CA GLY A 141 23.58 -8.02 22.74
C GLY A 141 22.20 -7.70 22.10
N SER A 142 22.02 -7.89 20.80
CA SER A 142 20.75 -7.68 20.08
C SER A 142 19.89 -8.95 19.91
N LEU A 143 20.42 -10.14 20.22
CA LEU A 143 19.72 -11.42 20.04
C LEU A 143 18.36 -11.46 20.77
N GLY A 144 18.22 -10.71 21.87
CA GLY A 144 16.96 -10.54 22.60
C GLY A 144 15.78 -10.06 21.74
N ALA A 145 16.02 -9.29 20.67
CA ALA A 145 14.97 -8.89 19.73
C ALA A 145 14.45 -10.05 18.85
N TYR A 146 15.24 -11.13 18.72
CA TYR A 146 14.94 -12.31 17.91
C TYR A 146 14.64 -13.55 18.76
N ARG A 147 14.62 -13.43 20.10
CA ARG A 147 14.63 -14.55 21.05
C ARG A 147 13.60 -15.64 20.75
N ALA A 148 12.34 -15.27 20.54
CA ALA A 148 11.25 -16.21 20.23
C ALA A 148 11.35 -16.90 18.84
N MET A 149 12.24 -16.44 17.96
CA MET A 149 12.62 -17.15 16.74
C MET A 149 13.81 -18.07 17.00
N VAL A 150 14.84 -17.57 17.69
CA VAL A 150 16.04 -18.32 18.06
C VAL A 150 15.69 -19.56 18.90
N ASP A 151 14.82 -19.43 19.90
CA ASP A 151 14.40 -20.53 20.78
C ASP A 151 13.62 -21.63 20.01
N ASP A 152 12.85 -21.28 18.97
CA ASP A 152 12.17 -22.28 18.11
C ASP A 152 13.16 -23.05 17.25
N PHE A 153 14.12 -22.34 16.63
CA PHE A 153 15.17 -22.97 15.83
C PHE A 153 16.08 -23.84 16.71
N ASP A 154 16.38 -23.41 17.94
CA ASP A 154 17.11 -24.20 18.95
C ASP A 154 16.35 -25.46 19.37
N ALA A 155 15.04 -25.37 19.57
CA ALA A 155 14.19 -26.54 19.87
C ALA A 155 14.19 -27.56 18.72
N VAL A 156 14.17 -27.11 17.47
CA VAL A 156 14.23 -28.00 16.29
C VAL A 156 15.63 -28.60 16.11
N ASP A 157 16.69 -27.81 16.25
CA ASP A 157 18.09 -28.25 16.17
C ASP A 157 18.41 -29.33 17.24
N LYS A 158 17.97 -29.10 18.49
CA LYS A 158 18.04 -30.08 19.58
C LYS A 158 17.14 -31.30 19.37
N GLY A 159 16.11 -31.20 18.52
CA GLY A 159 15.30 -32.33 18.08
C GLY A 159 16.07 -33.26 17.14
N ARG A 160 16.81 -32.70 16.18
CA ARG A 160 17.60 -33.42 15.17
C ARG A 160 18.82 -34.13 15.77
N ASN A 161 19.49 -33.49 16.73
CA ASN A 161 20.75 -33.98 17.30
C ASN A 161 20.59 -35.05 18.41
N ARG A 162 19.41 -35.69 18.55
CA ARG A 162 19.21 -36.79 19.51
C ARG A 162 19.62 -38.16 18.94
N PRO A 163 20.54 -38.90 19.56
CA PRO A 163 20.88 -40.26 19.11
C PRO A 163 19.70 -41.22 19.25
N ASN A 164 19.49 -42.08 18.25
CA ASN A 164 18.28 -42.90 18.11
C ASN A 164 18.29 -44.15 19.02
N ILE A 165 17.89 -43.95 20.28
CA ILE A 165 17.90 -44.97 21.36
C ILE A 165 16.98 -46.20 21.08
N ASN A 166 16.06 -46.14 20.11
CA ASN A 166 15.01 -47.15 19.95
C ASN A 166 15.45 -48.50 19.35
N LEU A 167 16.71 -48.69 18.94
CA LEU A 167 17.16 -49.95 18.32
C LEU A 167 17.54 -51.07 19.32
N VAL A 168 17.76 -50.76 20.60
CA VAL A 168 18.31 -51.73 21.57
C VAL A 168 17.22 -52.59 22.25
N ARG A 169 15.97 -52.10 22.35
CA ARG A 169 14.96 -52.65 23.27
C ARG A 169 14.04 -53.75 22.70
N LYS A 170 14.48 -54.51 21.69
CA LYS A 170 13.65 -55.53 20.99
C LYS A 170 14.24 -56.94 20.85
N LYS A 171 15.30 -57.29 21.59
CA LYS A 171 15.86 -58.67 21.66
C LYS A 171 15.90 -59.25 23.10
N ALA A 172 14.74 -59.28 23.77
CA ALA A 172 14.63 -59.76 25.16
C ALA A 172 13.36 -60.58 25.48
N SER A 173 12.72 -61.25 24.51
CA SER A 173 11.67 -62.24 24.83
C SER A 173 11.45 -63.28 23.72
N ARG A 174 12.08 -64.46 23.90
CA ARG A 174 11.60 -65.83 23.57
C ARG A 174 12.78 -66.81 23.74
N ARG A 175 12.59 -67.90 24.49
CA ARG A 175 13.63 -68.90 24.83
C ARG A 175 13.00 -70.29 24.85
N LYS A 176 13.73 -71.30 24.34
CA LYS A 176 13.28 -72.68 24.06
C LYS A 176 12.35 -72.75 22.82
N LEU A 177 12.32 -73.83 22.02
CA LEU A 177 12.83 -75.19 22.23
C LEU A 177 13.98 -75.63 21.29
N ARG A 178 14.48 -76.85 21.58
CA ARG A 178 15.17 -77.84 20.72
C ARG A 178 14.60 -77.89 19.28
N SER A 179 15.28 -78.34 18.21
CA SER A 179 16.70 -78.71 17.89
C SER A 179 16.81 -78.69 16.33
N SER A 180 17.61 -79.42 15.51
CA SER A 180 18.62 -80.51 15.58
C SER A 180 19.28 -80.65 14.18
N VAL A 181 20.34 -81.48 13.99
CA VAL A 181 20.73 -82.19 12.71
C VAL A 181 20.67 -81.36 11.40
N SER A 182 21.72 -80.72 10.87
CA SER A 182 23.02 -81.20 10.29
C SER A 182 23.03 -81.55 8.78
N ALA A 183 24.12 -81.16 8.10
CA ALA A 183 24.71 -81.70 6.85
C ALA A 183 24.24 -81.19 5.45
N ALA A 184 25.23 -81.10 4.54
CA ALA A 184 25.22 -80.89 3.06
C ALA A 184 24.57 -79.59 2.51
N GLY A 185 25.03 -78.98 1.41
CA GLY A 185 26.20 -79.18 0.51
C GLY A 185 26.50 -77.87 -0.28
N VAL A 186 27.72 -77.54 -0.72
CA VAL A 186 28.41 -78.07 -1.93
C VAL A 186 27.67 -77.61 -3.21
N GLU A 187 28.23 -76.82 -4.17
CA GLU A 187 29.65 -76.59 -4.55
C GLU A 187 29.86 -75.32 -5.45
N SER A 188 31.13 -74.89 -5.66
CA SER A 188 31.72 -74.39 -6.95
C SER A 188 31.17 -73.08 -7.61
N ARG A 189 31.97 -72.15 -8.20
CA ARG A 189 33.43 -72.02 -8.45
C ARG A 189 33.86 -70.59 -8.91
N ASN A 190 35.19 -70.41 -9.03
CA ASN A 190 35.96 -69.48 -9.89
C ASN A 190 36.07 -67.97 -9.54
N SER A 191 37.28 -67.60 -9.11
CA SER A 191 37.99 -66.36 -9.48
C SER A 191 39.13 -66.69 -10.48
N PRO A 192 39.75 -65.72 -11.17
CA PRO A 192 41.01 -65.08 -10.71
C PRO A 192 40.88 -63.52 -10.67
N GLN A 193 41.74 -62.69 -10.03
CA GLN A 193 43.19 -62.41 -10.20
C GLN A 193 43.55 -61.94 -11.63
N THR A 194 44.42 -60.96 -11.90
CA THR A 194 45.65 -60.40 -11.24
C THR A 194 45.74 -58.85 -11.44
N GLU A 195 46.68 -57.99 -10.98
CA GLU A 195 47.66 -57.91 -9.85
C GLU A 195 48.25 -56.45 -9.72
N LEU A 196 49.18 -56.25 -8.76
CA LEU A 196 50.41 -55.39 -8.69
C LEU A 196 50.70 -54.26 -9.75
N SER A 197 51.59 -53.26 -9.56
CA SER A 197 52.08 -52.39 -8.45
C SER A 197 53.36 -51.62 -8.92
N ALA A 198 53.58 -50.34 -8.52
CA ALA A 198 54.83 -49.56 -8.69
C ALA A 198 55.24 -49.21 -10.17
N ASP A 199 56.08 -48.21 -10.52
CA ASP A 199 56.75 -47.09 -9.82
C ASP A 199 57.08 -45.91 -10.81
N PRO A 200 57.78 -44.78 -10.45
CA PRO A 200 57.83 -43.50 -11.21
C PRO A 200 59.11 -43.31 -12.09
N PRO A 201 59.42 -42.15 -12.74
CA PRO A 201 59.93 -40.90 -12.09
C PRO A 201 59.66 -39.53 -12.82
N ASP A 202 60.11 -38.40 -12.23
CA ASP A 202 60.84 -37.19 -12.77
C ASP A 202 60.53 -36.53 -14.16
N MET A 203 60.77 -35.24 -14.47
CA MET A 203 61.32 -34.05 -13.75
C MET A 203 60.98 -32.70 -14.50
N PHE A 204 61.53 -31.57 -14.01
CA PHE A 204 61.81 -30.26 -14.67
C PHE A 204 60.91 -29.01 -14.47
N TYR A 205 61.54 -27.96 -13.90
CA TYR A 205 61.31 -26.50 -14.00
C TYR A 205 62.07 -25.93 -15.26
N PRO A 206 62.04 -24.62 -15.67
CA PRO A 206 61.95 -23.39 -14.86
C PRO A 206 61.28 -22.10 -15.46
N MET A 207 61.35 -20.98 -14.69
CA MET A 207 61.16 -19.54 -15.04
C MET A 207 59.74 -19.10 -15.49
N GLU A 208 59.07 -18.09 -14.90
CA GLU A 208 59.37 -16.66 -14.61
C GLU A 208 59.17 -15.69 -15.80
N ILE A 209 58.37 -14.62 -15.58
CA ILE A 209 58.83 -13.20 -15.61
C ILE A 209 57.70 -12.17 -15.31
N ALA A 210 58.02 -11.24 -14.40
CA ALA A 210 57.56 -9.85 -14.17
C ALA A 210 56.09 -9.38 -14.24
N GLY A 211 55.74 -8.49 -13.28
CA GLY A 211 54.49 -7.71 -13.22
C GLY A 211 54.53 -6.54 -12.20
N VAL A 212 55.63 -5.76 -12.21
CA VAL A 212 55.94 -4.64 -11.27
C VAL A 212 55.55 -3.30 -11.98
N CYS A 213 55.32 -2.10 -11.40
CA CYS A 213 55.77 -1.43 -10.16
C CYS A 213 55.07 -0.04 -9.97
N ARG A 214 55.46 0.73 -8.93
CA ARG A 214 55.48 2.22 -8.77
C ARG A 214 54.27 2.96 -8.14
N THR A 215 54.43 4.06 -7.37
CA THR A 215 55.53 4.57 -6.48
C THR A 215 55.11 5.79 -5.63
N VAL A 216 55.64 5.87 -4.40
CA VAL A 216 56.30 7.05 -3.72
C VAL A 216 55.59 8.41 -3.57
N THR A 217 55.55 8.91 -2.32
CA THR A 217 56.14 10.19 -1.86
C THR A 217 55.94 10.31 -0.33
N ASP A 218 56.67 11.12 0.44
CA ASP A 218 58.11 11.35 0.65
C ASP A 218 58.22 12.56 1.59
N THR A 219 58.87 12.42 2.75
CA THR A 219 59.64 13.46 3.48
C THR A 219 59.97 12.96 4.90
N ALA A 220 61.09 13.29 5.55
CA ALA A 220 62.52 13.38 5.23
C ALA A 220 63.23 14.14 6.37
N LYS A 221 64.53 13.87 6.57
CA LYS A 221 65.47 14.38 7.60
C LYS A 221 65.59 13.50 8.86
N SER A 222 66.66 12.74 9.16
CA SER A 222 68.10 12.66 8.76
C SER A 222 69.11 13.37 9.67
N ILE A 223 70.30 12.75 9.79
CA ILE A 223 71.62 13.31 10.20
C ILE A 223 71.81 13.44 11.73
N ASP A 224 72.92 13.00 12.35
CA ASP A 224 74.19 12.45 11.81
C ASP A 224 74.85 11.33 12.66
N GLN A 225 75.93 10.74 12.12
CA GLN A 225 76.94 9.97 12.87
C GLN A 225 78.26 10.79 12.94
N ASN A 226 79.08 10.63 14.00
CA ASN A 226 80.52 10.30 13.84
C ASN A 226 81.37 10.15 15.13
N THR A 227 82.45 9.36 14.97
CA THR A 227 83.76 9.36 15.65
C THR A 227 83.91 9.25 17.19
N GLU A 228 84.61 8.18 17.61
CA GLU A 228 85.94 8.18 18.29
C GLU A 228 86.28 9.27 19.33
N ARG A 229 87.01 9.00 20.43
CA ARG A 229 88.31 8.31 20.51
C ARG A 229 88.78 8.09 21.98
N GLN A 230 89.77 7.21 22.20
CA GLN A 230 90.59 7.04 23.44
C GLN A 230 89.86 6.56 24.72
N GLY A 231 90.49 5.82 25.65
CA GLY A 231 91.81 5.16 25.58
C GLY A 231 92.22 4.44 26.89
N GLN A 232 92.84 3.26 26.73
CA GLN A 232 93.81 2.58 27.62
C GLN A 232 93.63 2.42 29.16
N HIS A 233 93.84 1.16 29.56
CA HIS A 233 94.58 0.65 30.74
C HIS A 233 93.92 0.36 32.12
N GLN A 234 94.39 -0.79 32.62
CA GLN A 234 94.58 -1.27 34.00
C GLN A 234 93.51 -2.12 34.68
N ILE A 235 94.04 -2.93 35.62
CA ILE A 235 93.51 -4.17 36.18
C ILE A 235 93.67 -4.08 37.70
N SER A 236 92.62 -4.40 38.46
CA SER A 236 92.76 -5.29 39.62
C SER A 236 91.39 -5.85 40.05
N GLU A 237 91.42 -7.10 40.52
CA GLU A 237 90.30 -7.72 41.23
C GLU A 237 90.24 -7.19 42.67
N LEU A 238 89.06 -7.28 43.29
CA LEU A 238 88.90 -8.01 44.56
C LEU A 238 87.42 -8.35 44.77
N ALA A 239 87.15 -9.49 45.41
CA ALA A 239 85.82 -10.09 45.43
C ALA A 239 84.94 -9.65 46.61
N SER A 240 83.63 -9.54 46.37
CA SER A 240 82.59 -9.71 47.37
C SER A 240 81.52 -10.69 46.84
N VAL A 241 80.79 -11.33 47.75
CA VAL A 241 79.88 -12.43 47.41
C VAL A 241 78.50 -11.88 47.06
N SER A 242 78.13 -11.87 45.77
CA SER A 242 76.78 -11.49 45.33
C SER A 242 75.82 -12.68 45.34
N PHE A 243 74.56 -12.43 45.74
CA PHE A 243 73.50 -13.46 45.88
C PHE A 243 73.00 -14.09 44.57
N ALA A 244 73.58 -13.74 43.41
CA ALA A 244 73.16 -14.14 42.07
C ALA A 244 73.11 -15.66 41.77
N MET A 245 73.60 -16.51 42.68
CA MET A 245 73.58 -17.98 42.56
C MET A 245 72.34 -18.66 43.17
N HIS A 246 71.43 -17.94 43.82
CA HIS A 246 70.20 -18.59 44.32
C HIS A 246 69.25 -18.94 43.17
N SER A 247 69.09 -20.23 42.88
CA SER A 247 68.41 -20.76 41.68
C SER A 247 66.99 -20.20 41.45
N ALA A 248 66.23 -19.97 42.53
CA ALA A 248 64.90 -19.36 42.47
C ALA A 248 64.90 -17.92 41.90
N LEU A 249 65.99 -17.18 42.06
CA LEU A 249 66.15 -15.79 41.61
C LEU A 249 66.88 -15.67 40.27
N GLN A 250 67.60 -16.72 39.86
CA GLN A 250 68.35 -16.77 38.60
C GLN A 250 67.46 -16.48 37.37
N LYS A 251 66.20 -16.96 37.41
CA LYS A 251 65.16 -16.71 36.40
C LYS A 251 64.79 -15.22 36.19
N HIS A 252 65.19 -14.35 37.12
CA HIS A 252 64.93 -12.90 37.07
C HIS A 252 66.14 -12.08 36.61
N GLN A 253 67.35 -12.66 36.61
CA GLN A 253 68.57 -11.95 36.18
C GLN A 253 68.67 -11.81 34.64
N LEU A 254 67.78 -12.46 33.90
CA LEU A 254 67.77 -12.52 32.43
C LEU A 254 66.76 -11.55 31.77
N TYR A 255 66.28 -10.53 32.50
CA TYR A 255 65.45 -9.48 31.87
C TYR A 255 66.29 -8.53 31.03
N GLU A 256 65.70 -7.97 29.98
CA GLU A 256 66.36 -7.06 29.04
C GLU A 256 66.93 -5.82 29.77
N ARG A 257 68.17 -5.44 29.44
CA ARG A 257 68.94 -4.43 30.19
C ARG A 257 68.29 -3.05 30.08
N GLY A 258 68.03 -2.43 31.23
CA GLY A 258 67.29 -1.17 31.33
C GLY A 258 65.76 -1.29 31.33
N SER A 259 65.20 -2.48 31.09
CA SER A 259 63.76 -2.73 31.29
C SER A 259 63.33 -2.46 32.75
N ARG A 260 62.04 -2.19 32.97
CA ARG A 260 61.51 -1.91 34.33
C ARG A 260 61.74 -3.08 35.30
N ARG A 261 61.67 -4.32 34.78
CA ARG A 261 61.94 -5.54 35.56
C ARG A 261 63.42 -5.74 35.86
N HIS A 262 64.33 -5.47 34.90
CA HIS A 262 65.77 -5.46 35.19
C HIS A 262 66.09 -4.47 36.31
N ARG A 263 65.62 -3.21 36.21
CA ARG A 263 65.87 -2.19 37.24
C ARG A 263 65.28 -2.53 38.60
N LEU A 264 64.13 -3.22 38.66
CA LEU A 264 63.58 -3.76 39.92
C LEU A 264 64.47 -4.86 40.51
N VAL A 265 64.95 -5.81 39.69
CA VAL A 265 65.84 -6.90 40.09
C VAL A 265 67.20 -6.37 40.56
N GLU A 266 67.75 -5.40 39.84
CA GLU A 266 68.99 -4.69 40.13
C GLU A 266 68.89 -3.94 41.47
N ALA A 267 67.82 -3.15 41.70
CA ALA A 267 67.59 -2.48 42.98
C ALA A 267 67.26 -3.43 44.15
N LEU A 268 66.79 -4.66 43.88
CA LEU A 268 66.62 -5.71 44.89
C LEU A 268 67.96 -6.39 45.21
N ASN A 269 68.78 -6.70 44.20
CA ASN A 269 70.14 -7.20 44.39
C ASN A 269 70.94 -6.20 45.23
N ASP A 270 70.97 -4.92 44.86
CA ASP A 270 71.64 -3.85 45.62
C ASP A 270 71.17 -3.78 47.08
N TYR A 271 69.89 -4.04 47.36
CA TYR A 271 69.33 -4.02 48.71
C TYR A 271 69.75 -5.24 49.54
N PHE A 272 69.85 -6.42 48.93
CA PHE A 272 70.29 -7.64 49.60
C PHE A 272 71.81 -7.73 49.75
N ASP A 273 72.57 -7.40 48.70
CA ASP A 273 74.04 -7.38 48.72
C ASP A 273 74.59 -6.25 49.64
N SER A 274 73.77 -5.24 49.99
CA SER A 274 74.07 -4.27 51.06
C SER A 274 73.59 -4.69 52.47
N GLY A 275 73.17 -5.95 52.65
CA GLY A 275 72.83 -6.54 53.94
C GLY A 275 71.40 -6.28 54.43
N GLY A 276 70.50 -5.82 53.56
CA GLY A 276 69.09 -5.59 53.89
C GLY A 276 68.35 -6.89 54.20
N THR A 277 67.68 -6.94 55.36
CA THR A 277 66.80 -8.04 55.77
C THR A 277 65.32 -7.66 55.61
N VAL A 278 64.46 -8.68 55.51
CA VAL A 278 63.04 -8.57 55.15
C VAL A 278 62.17 -8.54 56.41
N PRO A 279 61.03 -7.80 56.47
CA PRO A 279 60.26 -7.20 55.36
C PRO A 279 60.94 -6.05 54.60
N VAL A 280 61.10 -6.21 53.27
CA VAL A 280 61.39 -5.07 52.40
C VAL A 280 60.20 -4.11 52.53
N HIS A 281 60.41 -2.92 53.08
CA HIS A 281 59.33 -1.95 53.23
C HIS A 281 58.98 -1.40 51.84
N ARG A 282 58.08 -2.09 51.12
CA ARG A 282 57.88 -1.99 49.66
C ARG A 282 57.75 -0.56 49.13
N ARG A 283 57.12 0.34 49.91
CA ARG A 283 57.01 1.77 49.61
C ARG A 283 58.37 2.48 49.44
N SER A 284 59.39 2.09 50.20
CA SER A 284 60.77 2.58 50.06
C SER A 284 61.41 2.10 48.74
N LEU A 285 61.17 0.84 48.35
CA LEU A 285 61.63 0.28 47.09
C LEU A 285 60.96 0.99 45.89
N TRP A 286 59.65 1.21 45.94
CA TRP A 286 58.89 1.96 44.94
C TRP A 286 59.36 3.42 44.81
N ASN A 287 59.64 4.08 45.93
CA ASN A 287 60.21 5.42 45.95
C ASN A 287 61.60 5.46 45.27
N ARG A 288 62.52 4.53 45.61
CA ARG A 288 63.83 4.42 44.95
C ARG A 288 63.72 4.22 43.43
N LEU A 289 62.74 3.44 42.98
CA LEU A 289 62.50 3.15 41.56
C LEU A 289 61.72 4.24 40.82
N SER A 290 61.19 5.26 41.52
CA SER A 290 60.29 6.29 40.97
C SER A 290 59.05 5.70 40.26
N VAL A 291 58.42 4.70 40.89
CA VAL A 291 57.22 4.00 40.38
C VAL A 291 56.09 4.13 41.41
N SER A 292 54.85 4.40 40.98
CA SER A 292 53.71 4.39 41.90
C SER A 292 53.29 2.95 42.23
N GLU A 293 52.81 2.72 43.45
CA GLU A 293 52.38 1.38 43.91
C GLU A 293 51.22 0.79 43.07
N VAL A 294 50.46 1.64 42.37
CA VAL A 294 49.38 1.24 41.46
C VAL A 294 49.92 0.72 40.12
N ASP A 295 51.08 1.22 39.66
CA ASP A 295 51.70 0.82 38.39
C ASP A 295 52.45 -0.52 38.48
N VAL A 296 52.49 -1.16 39.65
CA VAL A 296 53.22 -2.41 39.90
C VAL A 296 52.41 -3.60 39.38
N THR A 297 52.84 -4.11 38.23
CA THR A 297 52.16 -5.20 37.52
C THR A 297 52.20 -6.51 38.30
N ARG A 298 51.34 -7.46 37.90
CA ARG A 298 51.30 -8.82 38.50
C ARG A 298 52.66 -9.52 38.43
N ALA A 299 53.46 -9.27 37.39
CA ALA A 299 54.78 -9.88 37.23
C ALA A 299 55.84 -9.28 38.17
N GLU A 300 55.81 -7.97 38.40
CA GLU A 300 56.74 -7.30 39.33
C GLU A 300 56.47 -7.69 40.79
N ARG A 301 55.21 -8.01 41.12
CA ARG A 301 54.84 -8.63 42.40
C ARG A 301 55.43 -10.03 42.60
N VAL A 302 55.52 -10.86 41.55
CA VAL A 302 56.16 -12.18 41.62
C VAL A 302 57.65 -12.04 41.90
N ILE A 303 58.35 -11.11 41.23
CA ILE A 303 59.77 -10.83 41.48
C ILE A 303 60.01 -10.50 42.96
N VAL A 304 59.27 -9.54 43.53
CA VAL A 304 59.41 -9.18 44.96
C VAL A 304 59.09 -10.36 45.87
N GLN A 305 58.04 -11.13 45.57
CA GLN A 305 57.63 -12.27 46.39
C GLN A 305 58.64 -13.43 46.36
N ASP A 306 59.32 -13.66 45.24
CA ASP A 306 60.41 -14.65 45.14
C ASP A 306 61.65 -14.21 45.95
N TYR A 307 62.00 -12.91 45.99
CA TYR A 307 63.06 -12.39 46.88
C TYR A 307 62.67 -12.46 48.37
N GLU A 308 61.42 -12.11 48.71
CA GLU A 308 60.89 -12.27 50.08
C GLU A 308 60.95 -13.74 50.53
N ALA A 309 60.60 -14.69 49.66
CA ALA A 309 60.66 -16.12 49.98
C ALA A 309 62.08 -16.65 50.24
N VAL A 310 63.10 -16.11 49.55
CA VAL A 310 64.51 -16.51 49.75
C VAL A 310 65.09 -15.96 51.05
N SER A 311 64.54 -14.86 51.57
CA SER A 311 64.98 -14.24 52.84
C SER A 311 64.44 -14.90 54.12
N ALA A 312 63.40 -15.74 53.99
CA ALA A 312 62.58 -16.18 55.12
C ALA A 312 63.20 -17.36 55.89
N ALA A 313 64.23 -17.09 56.68
CA ALA A 313 64.74 -18.04 57.68
C ALA A 313 63.68 -18.34 58.77
N PRO A 314 63.62 -19.57 59.33
CA PRO A 314 62.61 -19.94 60.31
C PRO A 314 62.78 -19.19 61.64
N SER A 315 61.73 -18.52 62.10
CA SER A 315 61.73 -17.80 63.37
C SER A 315 61.72 -18.75 64.57
N VAL A 316 62.46 -18.39 65.62
CA VAL A 316 62.51 -19.14 66.88
C VAL A 316 61.18 -18.95 67.62
N LYS A 317 60.55 -20.06 68.04
CA LYS A 317 59.34 -20.01 68.86
C LYS A 317 59.65 -19.39 70.23
N VAL A 318 58.95 -18.30 70.55
CA VAL A 318 58.94 -17.69 71.89
C VAL A 318 57.87 -18.39 72.74
N GLU A 319 58.13 -18.60 74.04
CA GLU A 319 57.15 -19.24 74.93
C GLU A 319 55.94 -18.33 75.21
N LEU A 320 54.73 -18.90 75.16
CA LEU A 320 53.48 -18.16 75.35
C LEU A 320 53.24 -17.81 76.82
N ALA A 321 53.40 -16.54 77.17
CA ALA A 321 53.10 -16.02 78.51
C ALA A 321 51.69 -15.41 78.60
N GLY A 322 51.02 -15.58 79.75
CA GLY A 322 49.80 -14.85 80.10
C GLY A 322 48.54 -15.25 79.31
N SER A 323 47.76 -14.24 78.88
CA SER A 323 46.42 -14.41 78.31
C SER A 323 46.36 -15.28 77.06
N ALA A 324 47.42 -15.31 76.25
CA ALA A 324 47.55 -16.17 75.08
C ALA A 324 47.36 -17.66 75.42
N SER A 325 48.01 -18.14 76.49
CA SER A 325 47.92 -19.55 76.92
C SER A 325 46.50 -19.94 77.35
N ALA A 326 45.83 -19.05 78.10
CA ALA A 326 44.44 -19.23 78.51
C ALA A 326 43.47 -19.28 77.31
N ILE A 327 43.68 -18.44 76.29
CA ILE A 327 42.85 -18.44 75.08
C ILE A 327 43.07 -19.69 74.23
N VAL A 328 44.30 -20.20 74.10
CA VAL A 328 44.57 -21.44 73.35
C VAL A 328 43.94 -22.66 74.04
N ALA A 329 43.92 -22.70 75.37
CA ALA A 329 43.25 -23.77 76.10
C ALA A 329 41.73 -23.82 75.87
N ILE A 330 41.09 -22.68 75.62
CA ILE A 330 39.63 -22.57 75.36
C ILE A 330 39.32 -22.68 73.85
N TYR A 331 40.19 -22.12 73.00
CA TYR A 331 40.03 -22.02 71.55
C TYR A 331 41.30 -22.48 70.81
N PRO A 332 41.61 -23.79 70.72
CA PRO A 332 42.87 -24.29 70.17
C PRO A 332 43.19 -23.83 68.74
N GLY A 333 42.17 -23.57 67.92
CA GLY A 333 42.34 -23.04 66.56
C GLY A 333 42.96 -21.63 66.47
N LEU A 334 43.09 -20.92 67.60
CA LEU A 334 43.69 -19.58 67.68
C LEU A 334 45.18 -19.60 68.04
N ASP A 335 45.78 -20.77 68.31
CA ASP A 335 47.23 -20.92 68.61
C ASP A 335 48.11 -20.23 67.57
N LYS A 336 47.84 -20.44 66.29
CA LYS A 336 48.55 -19.84 65.14
C LYS A 336 48.64 -18.31 65.15
N HIS A 337 47.85 -17.61 65.97
CA HIS A 337 47.87 -16.16 66.13
C HIS A 337 48.58 -15.68 67.41
N GLN A 338 48.94 -16.57 68.33
CA GLN A 338 49.59 -16.15 69.59
C GLN A 338 51.09 -15.89 69.45
N HIS A 339 51.71 -16.37 68.37
CA HIS A 339 53.18 -16.37 68.16
C HIS A 339 53.68 -15.19 67.30
N TYR A 340 52.95 -14.07 67.26
CA TYR A 340 53.41 -12.86 66.57
C TYR A 340 54.50 -12.13 67.35
N GLU A 341 55.39 -11.42 66.65
CA GLU A 341 56.49 -10.67 67.26
C GLU A 341 55.95 -9.61 68.23
N ARG A 342 56.55 -9.49 69.42
CA ARG A 342 55.99 -8.69 70.51
C ARG A 342 56.04 -7.20 70.19
N GLY A 343 54.87 -6.56 70.16
CA GLY A 343 54.73 -5.16 69.75
C GLY A 343 54.50 -4.97 68.24
N SER A 344 54.46 -6.06 67.45
CA SER A 344 53.85 -6.02 66.11
C SER A 344 52.37 -5.65 66.21
N THR A 345 51.80 -5.15 65.11
CA THR A 345 50.38 -4.77 65.08
C THR A 345 49.47 -5.99 65.24
N GLU A 346 49.91 -7.12 64.71
CA GLU A 346 49.30 -8.44 64.78
C GLU A 346 49.27 -8.95 66.23
N SER A 347 50.39 -8.83 66.96
CA SER A 347 50.50 -9.14 68.40
C SER A 347 49.53 -8.30 69.21
N LEU A 348 49.52 -6.97 69.03
CA LEU A 348 48.63 -6.08 69.78
C LEU A 348 47.15 -6.35 69.46
N LEU A 349 46.80 -6.61 68.20
CA LEU A 349 45.44 -6.99 67.79
C LEU A 349 44.98 -8.27 68.48
N VAL A 350 45.86 -9.27 68.56
CA VAL A 350 45.60 -10.53 69.26
C VAL A 350 45.46 -10.30 70.77
N GLU A 351 46.31 -9.49 71.40
CA GLU A 351 46.18 -9.14 72.82
C GLU A 351 44.81 -8.50 73.12
N ILE A 352 44.36 -7.53 72.30
CA ILE A 352 43.06 -6.88 72.48
C ILE A 352 41.89 -7.84 72.21
N LEU A 353 41.99 -8.75 71.22
CA LEU A 353 40.96 -9.76 70.97
C LEU A 353 40.89 -10.83 72.07
N ASN A 354 42.03 -11.21 72.65
CA ASN A 354 42.13 -12.09 73.81
C ASN A 354 41.51 -11.44 75.05
N GLN A 355 41.80 -10.15 75.29
CA GLN A 355 41.19 -9.39 76.38
C GLN A 355 39.67 -9.26 76.21
N ASP A 356 39.19 -8.86 75.02
CA ASP A 356 37.75 -8.80 74.70
C ASP A 356 37.04 -10.16 74.88
N LEU A 357 37.75 -11.30 74.73
CA LEU A 357 37.22 -12.64 75.04
C LEU A 357 37.14 -12.91 76.54
N LEU A 358 38.21 -12.65 77.28
CA LEU A 358 38.27 -12.89 78.73
C LEU A 358 37.32 -11.95 79.52
N GLU A 359 37.04 -10.75 79.01
CA GLU A 359 36.12 -9.76 79.59
C GLU A 359 34.63 -10.02 79.32
N GLY A 360 34.27 -11.14 78.66
CA GLY A 360 32.88 -11.56 78.46
C GLY A 360 32.42 -11.65 77.00
N GLY A 361 33.30 -11.42 76.02
CA GLY A 361 33.07 -11.75 74.62
C GLY A 361 33.21 -10.57 73.65
N ILE A 362 33.83 -10.85 72.50
CA ILE A 362 34.15 -9.84 71.48
C ILE A 362 32.89 -9.16 70.96
N THR A 363 32.86 -7.83 70.98
CA THR A 363 31.72 -7.05 70.49
C THR A 363 31.47 -7.28 68.99
N ARG A 364 30.25 -7.70 68.64
CA ARG A 364 29.84 -8.01 67.27
C ARG A 364 29.06 -6.88 66.59
N SER A 365 29.29 -6.72 65.30
CA SER A 365 28.48 -5.89 64.40
C SER A 365 27.12 -6.54 64.09
N ARG A 366 26.22 -5.80 63.43
CA ARG A 366 24.89 -6.27 62.98
C ARG A 366 24.90 -7.47 62.00
N GLY A 367 26.07 -8.00 61.62
CA GLY A 367 26.22 -9.17 60.76
C GLY A 367 27.00 -10.33 61.42
N GLY A 368 27.04 -10.41 62.75
CA GLY A 368 27.76 -11.45 63.51
C GLY A 368 29.29 -11.30 63.55
N LYS A 369 29.86 -10.73 62.49
CA LYS A 369 31.27 -10.33 62.38
C LYS A 369 31.69 -9.36 63.47
N ILE A 370 32.95 -9.44 63.91
CA ILE A 370 33.53 -8.60 64.95
C ILE A 370 33.40 -7.11 64.55
N ASP A 371 33.10 -6.21 65.50
CA ASP A 371 32.97 -4.78 65.18
C ASP A 371 34.33 -4.12 64.97
N ARG A 372 34.77 -4.15 63.71
CA ARG A 372 36.00 -3.55 63.22
C ARG A 372 36.04 -2.03 63.44
N ARG A 373 34.89 -1.33 63.54
CA ARG A 373 34.86 0.11 63.87
C ARG A 373 35.12 0.38 65.35
N ARG A 374 34.81 -0.56 66.25
CA ARG A 374 35.21 -0.50 67.66
C ARG A 374 36.69 -0.82 67.80
N LEU A 375 37.20 -1.85 67.10
CA LEU A 375 38.62 -2.16 67.08
C LEU A 375 39.48 -1.01 66.52
N THR A 376 39.13 -0.43 65.37
CA THR A 376 39.91 0.70 64.82
C THR A 376 40.02 1.89 65.76
N ARG A 377 39.03 2.10 66.64
CA ARG A 377 39.07 3.12 67.70
C ARG A 377 39.90 2.73 68.92
N LYS A 378 40.01 1.43 69.25
CA LYS A 378 40.98 0.93 70.24
C LYS A 378 42.43 1.05 69.73
N PHE A 379 42.64 1.01 68.41
CA PHE A 379 43.95 0.98 67.76
C PHE A 379 44.45 2.32 67.17
N ASP A 380 43.59 3.34 67.10
CA ASP A 380 43.80 4.54 66.27
C ASP A 380 44.15 4.24 64.79
N PHE A 381 43.56 3.18 64.24
CA PHE A 381 43.79 2.76 62.86
C PHE A 381 42.73 3.26 61.89
N SER A 382 43.12 3.48 60.64
CA SER A 382 42.14 3.60 59.56
C SER A 382 41.32 2.31 59.41
N VAL A 383 40.03 2.43 59.08
CA VAL A 383 39.14 1.26 58.84
C VAL A 383 39.67 0.37 57.72
N THR A 384 40.44 0.93 56.79
CA THR A 384 41.10 0.23 55.69
C THR A 384 42.24 -0.68 56.17
N ALA A 385 42.98 -0.31 57.22
CA ALA A 385 44.11 -1.10 57.73
C ALA A 385 43.68 -2.49 58.28
N MET A 386 42.45 -2.60 58.81
CA MET A 386 41.86 -3.88 59.23
C MET A 386 41.62 -4.87 58.07
N THR A 387 41.95 -4.50 56.83
CA THR A 387 41.96 -5.41 55.68
C THR A 387 43.17 -6.34 55.69
N TYR A 388 44.31 -5.90 56.24
CA TYR A 388 45.51 -6.75 56.35
C TYR A 388 45.34 -7.85 57.41
N TYR A 389 44.56 -7.59 58.45
CA TYR A 389 44.31 -8.51 59.58
C TYR A 389 43.03 -9.34 59.41
N LEU A 390 42.55 -9.49 58.17
CA LEU A 390 41.30 -10.19 57.87
C LEU A 390 41.27 -11.64 58.36
N ASP A 391 42.40 -12.34 58.30
CA ASP A 391 42.45 -13.76 58.63
C ASP A 391 42.46 -13.99 60.15
N ILE A 392 43.24 -13.20 60.91
CA ILE A 392 43.11 -13.12 62.38
C ILE A 392 41.64 -12.87 62.76
N LEU A 393 41.01 -11.85 62.17
CA LEU A 393 39.60 -11.53 62.46
C LEU A 393 38.64 -12.64 62.04
N ARG A 394 38.89 -13.38 60.95
CA ARG A 394 38.06 -14.52 60.49
C ARG A 394 38.19 -15.72 61.41
N ASP A 395 39.40 -16.04 61.85
CA ASP A 395 39.67 -17.18 62.72
C ASP A 395 39.07 -16.94 64.11
N TYR A 396 39.21 -15.72 64.66
CA TYR A 396 38.47 -15.31 65.87
C TYR A 396 36.94 -15.28 65.62
N GLU A 397 36.45 -14.75 64.49
CA GLU A 397 35.01 -14.82 64.13
C GLU A 397 34.48 -16.27 64.10
N THR A 398 35.31 -17.24 63.67
CA THR A 398 34.97 -18.65 63.50
C THR A 398 35.01 -19.42 64.82
N ALA A 399 36.13 -19.35 65.56
CA ALA A 399 36.31 -20.03 66.85
C ALA A 399 35.26 -19.63 67.89
N THR A 400 34.72 -18.41 67.78
CA THR A 400 33.75 -17.83 68.71
C THR A 400 32.29 -17.94 68.23
N GLY A 401 32.02 -18.77 67.20
CA GLY A 401 30.67 -19.08 66.70
C GLY A 401 29.96 -17.94 65.95
N GLY A 402 30.70 -16.93 65.49
CA GLY A 402 30.17 -15.63 65.06
C GLY A 402 29.40 -15.56 63.73
N LEU A 403 29.19 -16.69 63.05
CA LEU A 403 28.65 -16.71 61.69
C LEU A 403 27.12 -16.89 61.61
N GLN A 404 26.44 -17.31 62.68
CA GLN A 404 24.98 -17.42 62.67
C GLN A 404 24.32 -16.03 62.77
N ASN A 405 23.86 -15.52 61.64
CA ASN A 405 23.01 -14.33 61.60
C ASN A 405 21.66 -14.62 62.29
N SER A 406 21.05 -13.62 62.93
CA SER A 406 19.76 -13.75 63.62
C SER A 406 18.61 -14.13 62.67
N VAL A 407 18.79 -13.91 61.36
CA VAL A 407 17.90 -14.40 60.31
C VAL A 407 18.04 -15.92 60.10
N GLU A 408 19.25 -16.47 60.17
CA GLU A 408 19.47 -17.92 59.99
C GLU A 408 18.97 -18.75 61.17
N ALA A 409 19.10 -18.24 62.40
CA ALA A 409 18.53 -18.87 63.60
C ALA A 409 17.00 -19.07 63.51
N ARG A 410 16.30 -18.29 62.66
CA ARG A 410 14.85 -18.37 62.45
C ARG A 410 14.45 -19.21 61.23
N ILE A 411 15.39 -19.84 60.50
CA ILE A 411 15.10 -20.69 59.35
C ILE A 411 14.07 -21.81 59.66
N PRO A 412 14.13 -22.53 60.80
CA PRO A 412 13.11 -23.52 61.16
C PRO A 412 11.71 -22.92 61.38
N GLU A 413 11.62 -21.73 61.97
CA GLU A 413 10.35 -20.99 62.16
C GLU A 413 9.75 -20.59 60.80
N ILE A 414 10.60 -20.17 59.87
CA ILE A 414 10.22 -19.79 58.50
C ILE A 414 9.77 -21.01 57.70
N GLU A 415 10.49 -22.12 57.76
CA GLU A 415 10.09 -23.36 57.07
C GLU A 415 8.77 -23.91 57.63
N ALA A 416 8.60 -23.94 58.95
CA ALA A 416 7.34 -24.35 59.58
C ALA A 416 6.17 -23.39 59.30
N TRP A 417 6.43 -22.12 58.95
CA TRP A 417 5.41 -21.19 58.48
C TRP A 417 5.09 -21.39 56.99
N LEU A 418 6.10 -21.60 56.15
CA LEU A 418 5.92 -21.87 54.71
C LEU A 418 5.14 -23.18 54.49
N ALA A 419 5.49 -24.25 55.20
CA ALA A 419 4.80 -25.54 55.14
C ALA A 419 3.31 -25.42 55.47
N ARG A 420 2.97 -24.80 56.61
CA ARG A 420 1.58 -24.56 57.02
C ARG A 420 0.85 -23.67 56.03
N SER A 421 1.41 -22.51 55.69
CA SER A 421 0.75 -21.57 54.77
C SER A 421 0.49 -22.17 53.39
N LEU A 422 1.34 -23.09 52.92
CA LEU A 422 1.14 -23.85 51.68
C LEU A 422 -0.02 -24.85 51.82
N ALA A 423 -0.07 -25.61 52.92
CA ALA A 423 -1.14 -26.57 53.20
C ALA A 423 -2.50 -25.89 53.43
N ASP A 424 -2.52 -24.76 54.15
CA ASP A 424 -3.70 -23.94 54.44
C ASP A 424 -4.21 -23.17 53.20
N GLY A 425 -3.45 -23.14 52.09
CA GLY A 425 -3.77 -22.36 50.90
C GLY A 425 -3.64 -20.84 51.08
N THR A 426 -2.96 -20.38 52.13
CA THR A 426 -2.82 -18.96 52.50
C THR A 426 -1.50 -18.33 52.06
N LEU A 427 -0.49 -19.13 51.71
CA LEU A 427 0.82 -18.68 51.25
C LEU A 427 0.66 -17.83 49.98
N GLN A 428 1.06 -16.56 50.05
CA GLN A 428 0.95 -15.63 48.92
C GLN A 428 2.02 -15.92 47.87
N VAL A 429 1.58 -15.91 46.61
CA VAL A 429 2.39 -16.24 45.42
C VAL A 429 2.36 -15.07 44.46
N ARG A 430 3.50 -14.84 43.80
CA ARG A 430 3.65 -13.85 42.75
C ARG A 430 4.59 -14.42 41.70
N ASP A 431 4.23 -14.30 40.42
CA ASP A 431 5.07 -14.71 39.29
C ASP A 431 5.57 -16.17 39.42
N GLY A 432 4.68 -17.07 39.88
CA GLY A 432 4.94 -18.50 40.16
C GLY A 432 5.74 -18.80 41.44
N LYS A 433 6.11 -17.80 42.23
CA LYS A 433 7.08 -17.89 43.33
C LYS A 433 6.51 -17.34 44.65
N VAL A 434 7.06 -17.77 45.79
CA VAL A 434 6.65 -17.26 47.12
C VAL A 434 6.84 -15.74 47.18
N GLU A 435 5.83 -14.99 47.61
CA GLU A 435 5.93 -13.54 47.61
C GLU A 435 6.91 -13.03 48.70
N ARG A 436 8.10 -12.60 48.27
CA ARG A 436 9.18 -12.08 49.13
C ARG A 436 8.71 -10.94 50.06
N LYS A 437 7.73 -10.12 49.64
CA LYS A 437 7.18 -9.02 50.45
C LYS A 437 6.35 -9.54 51.63
N SER A 438 5.37 -10.41 51.39
CA SER A 438 4.61 -11.05 52.47
C SER A 438 5.50 -11.81 53.46
N LEU A 439 6.50 -12.55 52.95
CA LEU A 439 7.51 -13.20 53.80
C LEU A 439 8.31 -12.18 54.64
N ALA A 440 8.84 -11.12 54.02
CA ALA A 440 9.60 -10.10 54.73
C ALA A 440 8.76 -9.35 55.78
N LEU A 441 7.50 -9.04 55.47
CA LEU A 441 6.57 -8.40 56.38
C LEU A 441 6.26 -9.30 57.59
N ARG A 442 5.96 -10.59 57.36
CA ARG A 442 5.65 -11.56 58.41
C ARG A 442 6.80 -11.73 59.42
N PHE A 443 8.04 -11.79 58.94
CA PHE A 443 9.22 -12.03 59.78
C PHE A 443 9.94 -10.75 60.23
N LYS A 444 9.43 -9.56 59.85
CA LYS A 444 10.01 -8.22 60.10
C LYS A 444 11.40 -8.02 59.49
N PHE A 445 11.64 -8.59 58.32
CA PHE A 445 12.84 -8.33 57.52
C PHE A 445 12.75 -6.98 56.79
N SER A 446 13.92 -6.42 56.42
CA SER A 446 13.95 -5.34 55.42
C SER A 446 13.38 -5.85 54.10
N GLN A 447 12.49 -5.10 53.47
CA GLN A 447 11.89 -5.46 52.17
C GLN A 447 12.89 -5.44 50.99
N ASN A 448 14.14 -5.03 51.24
CA ASN A 448 15.20 -4.99 50.25
C ASN A 448 15.73 -6.40 49.92
N LYS A 449 15.94 -6.68 48.62
CA LYS A 449 16.47 -7.97 48.12
C LYS A 449 17.78 -8.43 48.79
N THR A 450 18.53 -7.50 49.38
CA THR A 450 19.80 -7.75 50.08
C THR A 450 19.68 -8.69 51.28
N VAL A 451 18.49 -8.91 51.85
CA VAL A 451 18.32 -9.90 52.94
C VAL A 451 18.59 -11.32 52.45
N PHE A 452 18.11 -11.69 51.26
CA PHE A 452 18.31 -13.03 50.70
C PHE A 452 19.75 -13.25 50.24
N ILE A 453 20.35 -12.24 49.59
CA ILE A 453 21.76 -12.25 49.16
C ILE A 453 22.72 -12.44 50.35
N ARG A 454 22.37 -11.93 51.54
CA ARG A 454 23.18 -12.04 52.77
C ARG A 454 22.95 -13.31 53.58
N ASN A 455 21.97 -14.13 53.23
CA ASN A 455 21.58 -15.34 53.96
C ASN A 455 21.29 -16.47 52.97
N PRO A 456 22.33 -17.11 52.38
CA PRO A 456 22.15 -18.09 51.31
C PRO A 456 21.30 -19.29 51.74
N ARG A 457 21.31 -19.66 53.03
CA ARG A 457 20.44 -20.73 53.55
C ARG A 457 18.96 -20.34 53.56
N LEU A 458 18.65 -19.06 53.81
CA LEU A 458 17.27 -18.56 53.68
C LEU A 458 16.85 -18.50 52.20
N LEU A 459 17.75 -18.11 51.31
CA LEU A 459 17.50 -18.12 49.86
C LEU A 459 17.21 -19.55 49.35
N ALA A 460 18.05 -20.53 49.70
CA ALA A 460 17.86 -21.93 49.32
C ALA A 460 16.55 -22.55 49.88
N LEU A 461 16.18 -22.22 51.13
CA LEU A 461 14.86 -22.57 51.67
C LEU A 461 13.74 -21.94 50.83
N VAL A 462 13.88 -20.68 50.45
CA VAL A 462 12.93 -19.95 49.62
C VAL A 462 12.79 -20.57 48.23
N GLU A 463 13.90 -20.98 47.61
CA GLU A 463 13.95 -21.57 46.27
C GLU A 463 13.39 -23.00 46.26
N LYS A 464 13.58 -23.77 47.35
CA LYS A 464 12.89 -25.04 47.59
C LYS A 464 11.37 -24.87 47.53
N TYR A 465 10.80 -23.83 48.16
CA TYR A 465 9.35 -23.58 48.11
C TYR A 465 8.89 -23.00 46.77
N ASP A 466 9.71 -22.20 46.07
CA ASP A 466 9.41 -21.78 44.69
C ASP A 466 9.34 -22.98 43.73
N ALA A 467 10.27 -23.93 43.87
CA ALA A 467 10.27 -25.17 43.09
C ALA A 467 9.03 -26.02 43.40
N ILE A 468 8.65 -26.19 44.67
CA ILE A 468 7.42 -26.90 45.07
C ILE A 468 6.19 -26.22 44.46
N ILE A 469 6.06 -24.89 44.53
CA ILE A 469 4.91 -24.16 43.96
C ILE A 469 4.85 -24.33 42.44
N THR A 470 5.99 -24.20 41.75
CA THR A 470 6.11 -24.37 40.31
C THR A 470 5.73 -25.80 39.89
N GLN A 471 6.22 -26.81 40.61
CA GLN A 471 5.99 -28.22 40.31
C GLN A 471 4.54 -28.67 40.61
N THR A 472 3.92 -28.11 41.65
CA THR A 472 2.55 -28.46 42.06
C THR A 472 1.47 -27.62 41.39
N GLY A 473 1.83 -26.55 40.68
CA GLY A 473 0.88 -25.56 40.18
C GLY A 473 0.10 -24.87 41.30
N TYR A 474 0.72 -24.69 42.48
CA TYR A 474 0.03 -24.17 43.65
C TYR A 474 -0.44 -22.73 43.44
N LEU A 475 -1.72 -22.50 43.73
CA LEU A 475 -2.37 -21.20 43.74
C LEU A 475 -3.04 -20.97 45.11
N PRO A 476 -2.88 -19.78 45.74
CA PRO A 476 -3.58 -19.42 46.97
C PRO A 476 -5.10 -19.58 46.84
N SER A 477 -5.80 -19.91 47.93
CA SER A 477 -7.25 -20.09 47.94
C SER A 477 -8.03 -18.84 47.54
N SER A 478 -7.54 -17.64 47.91
CA SER A 478 -8.08 -16.36 47.43
C SER A 478 -7.90 -16.18 45.93
N LEU A 479 -6.71 -16.50 45.40
CA LEU A 479 -6.42 -16.40 43.97
C LEU A 479 -7.24 -17.40 43.15
N LYS A 480 -7.48 -18.61 43.66
CA LYS A 480 -8.41 -19.60 43.06
C LYS A 480 -9.83 -19.04 42.96
N HIS A 481 -10.32 -18.37 44.02
CA HIS A 481 -11.64 -17.74 44.00
C HIS A 481 -11.72 -16.59 42.99
N GLU A 482 -10.71 -15.71 42.94
CA GLU A 482 -10.61 -14.64 41.93
C GLU A 482 -10.55 -15.17 40.49
N ILE A 483 -9.84 -16.29 40.23
CA ILE A 483 -9.82 -16.95 38.92
C ILE A 483 -11.21 -17.46 38.54
N GLU A 484 -11.93 -18.05 39.49
CA GLU A 484 -13.28 -18.57 39.24
C GLU A 484 -14.31 -17.44 39.07
N GLN A 485 -14.13 -16.30 39.75
CA GLN A 485 -14.87 -15.06 39.45
C GLN A 485 -14.60 -14.59 38.00
N VAL A 486 -13.35 -14.60 37.53
CA VAL A 486 -13.00 -14.26 36.13
C VAL A 486 -13.64 -15.23 35.14
N ARG A 487 -13.58 -16.53 35.39
CA ARG A 487 -14.26 -17.56 34.55
C ARG A 487 -15.76 -17.36 34.52
N THR A 488 -16.38 -17.15 35.68
CA THR A 488 -17.82 -16.90 35.81
C THR A 488 -18.23 -15.62 35.08
N ALA A 489 -17.46 -14.54 35.19
CA ALA A 489 -17.70 -13.30 34.46
C ALA A 489 -17.63 -13.52 32.93
N ILE A 490 -16.60 -14.21 32.44
CA ILE A 490 -16.44 -14.56 31.02
C ILE A 490 -17.64 -15.39 30.53
N ALA A 491 -18.03 -16.44 31.28
CA ALA A 491 -19.17 -17.29 30.96
C ALA A 491 -20.51 -16.53 30.95
N ASN A 492 -20.65 -15.50 31.80
CA ASN A 492 -21.83 -14.63 31.86
C ASN A 492 -21.85 -13.53 30.77
N GLY A 493 -20.91 -13.52 29.82
CA GLY A 493 -20.94 -12.64 28.66
C GLY A 493 -20.30 -11.26 28.86
N VAL A 494 -19.05 -11.23 29.34
CA VAL A 494 -18.24 -9.99 29.38
C VAL A 494 -18.13 -9.35 27.98
N PRO A 495 -18.29 -8.01 27.85
CA PRO A 495 -18.16 -7.32 26.57
C PRO A 495 -16.84 -7.60 25.84
N LEU A 496 -16.92 -7.78 24.52
CA LEU A 496 -15.75 -7.96 23.68
C LEU A 496 -15.04 -6.63 23.42
N HIS A 497 -13.71 -6.68 23.36
CA HIS A 497 -12.86 -5.57 22.98
C HIS A 497 -13.19 -5.06 21.55
N ILE A 498 -12.80 -3.82 21.22
CA ILE A 498 -13.06 -3.09 19.95
C ILE A 498 -12.62 -3.85 18.66
N THR A 499 -11.83 -4.92 18.78
CA THR A 499 -11.47 -5.84 17.70
C THR A 499 -12.44 -7.00 17.49
N GLY A 500 -13.26 -7.36 18.48
CA GLY A 500 -14.16 -8.52 18.50
C GLY A 500 -13.46 -9.89 18.66
N MET A 501 -12.13 -9.92 18.75
CA MET A 501 -11.32 -11.16 18.80
C MET A 501 -10.82 -11.48 20.23
N SER A 502 -11.34 -10.80 21.25
CA SER A 502 -10.96 -10.99 22.66
C SER A 502 -11.88 -10.22 23.62
N TYR A 503 -11.89 -10.61 24.89
CA TYR A 503 -12.67 -9.94 25.95
C TYR A 503 -12.06 -8.59 26.36
N ASP A 504 -12.89 -7.61 26.75
CA ASP A 504 -12.39 -6.34 27.27
C ASP A 504 -11.90 -6.51 28.73
N ARG A 505 -10.59 -6.40 28.93
CA ARG A 505 -9.94 -6.53 30.24
C ARG A 505 -10.36 -5.43 31.22
N THR A 506 -10.81 -4.28 30.71
CA THR A 506 -11.31 -3.14 31.50
C THR A 506 -12.69 -3.43 32.04
N ALA A 507 -13.59 -3.96 31.19
CA ALA A 507 -14.91 -4.41 31.62
C ALA A 507 -14.80 -5.59 32.60
N LEU A 508 -13.92 -6.55 32.31
CA LEU A 508 -13.64 -7.69 33.19
C LEU A 508 -13.12 -7.26 34.58
N ALA A 509 -12.23 -6.26 34.65
CA ALA A 509 -11.76 -5.67 35.90
C ALA A 509 -12.90 -5.00 36.69
N SER A 510 -13.77 -4.26 36.00
CA SER A 510 -14.93 -3.62 36.62
C SER A 510 -15.98 -4.62 37.13
N ILE A 511 -16.21 -5.72 36.42
CA ILE A 511 -17.20 -6.75 36.77
C ILE A 511 -16.72 -7.65 37.91
N THR A 512 -15.43 -7.97 37.96
CA THR A 512 -14.85 -8.86 38.99
C THR A 512 -14.34 -8.11 40.24
N GLY A 513 -14.18 -6.79 40.16
CA GLY A 513 -13.53 -6.00 41.21
C GLY A 513 -12.01 -6.19 41.31
N ILE A 514 -11.42 -7.06 40.48
CA ILE A 514 -9.98 -7.32 40.43
C ILE A 514 -9.30 -6.18 39.69
N SER A 515 -8.25 -5.60 40.28
CA SER A 515 -7.56 -4.45 39.67
C SER A 515 -6.96 -4.79 38.30
N PHE A 516 -7.06 -3.87 37.35
CA PHE A 516 -6.65 -4.06 35.95
C PHE A 516 -5.21 -4.58 35.81
N GLY A 517 -4.26 -4.06 36.59
CA GLY A 517 -2.87 -4.53 36.60
C GLY A 517 -2.66 -5.94 37.16
N ARG A 518 -3.61 -6.47 37.95
CA ARG A 518 -3.63 -7.86 38.44
C ARG A 518 -4.24 -8.79 37.39
N ILE A 519 -5.30 -8.37 36.70
CA ILE A 519 -5.88 -9.08 35.55
C ILE A 519 -4.85 -9.29 34.41
N LEU A 520 -3.94 -8.34 34.20
CA LEU A 520 -2.86 -8.46 33.20
C LEU A 520 -1.65 -9.31 33.66
N SER A 521 -1.73 -10.02 34.80
CA SER A 521 -0.65 -10.85 35.33
C SER A 521 -1.01 -12.34 35.37
N THR A 522 0.00 -13.22 35.36
CA THR A 522 -0.17 -14.66 35.59
C THR A 522 -0.77 -14.90 36.99
N PRO A 523 -1.82 -15.75 37.12
CA PRO A 523 -2.40 -16.65 36.12
C PRO A 523 -3.59 -16.08 35.33
N PHE A 524 -4.11 -14.90 35.66
CA PHE A 524 -5.30 -14.33 35.01
C PHE A 524 -5.14 -14.16 33.50
N ILE A 525 -3.98 -13.65 33.07
CA ILE A 525 -3.69 -13.45 31.64
C ILE A 525 -3.71 -14.77 30.84
N GLU A 526 -3.36 -15.90 31.46
CA GLU A 526 -3.38 -17.22 30.81
C GLU A 526 -4.81 -17.76 30.66
N VAL A 527 -5.63 -17.59 31.71
CA VAL A 527 -7.06 -17.94 31.69
C VAL A 527 -7.82 -17.10 30.65
N ILE A 528 -7.50 -15.81 30.56
CA ILE A 528 -8.10 -14.89 29.57
C ILE A 528 -7.57 -15.19 28.17
N ALA A 529 -6.28 -15.51 27.99
CA ALA A 529 -5.73 -15.89 26.69
C ALA A 529 -6.30 -17.22 26.18
N GLU A 530 -6.62 -18.16 27.06
CA GLU A 530 -7.34 -19.39 26.69
C GLU A 530 -8.80 -19.10 26.30
N ALA A 531 -9.51 -18.24 27.06
CA ALA A 531 -10.85 -17.81 26.70
C ALA A 531 -10.88 -17.03 25.36
N ASP A 532 -9.89 -16.17 25.10
CA ASP A 532 -9.70 -15.47 23.83
C ASP A 532 -9.45 -16.45 22.68
N ARG A 533 -8.65 -17.52 22.88
CA ARG A 533 -8.46 -18.60 21.90
C ARG A 533 -9.77 -19.34 21.60
N GLN A 534 -10.51 -19.72 22.64
CA GLN A 534 -11.79 -20.42 22.49
C GLN A 534 -12.85 -19.56 21.79
N LEU A 535 -12.88 -18.26 22.08
CA LEU A 535 -13.68 -17.27 21.37
C LEU A 535 -13.29 -17.19 19.88
N VAL A 536 -12.00 -17.06 19.56
CA VAL A 536 -11.53 -17.06 18.17
C VAL A 536 -11.94 -18.34 17.44
N CYS A 537 -11.71 -19.52 18.03
CA CYS A 537 -12.06 -20.80 17.42
C CYS A 537 -13.58 -21.05 17.32
N SER A 538 -14.44 -20.32 18.04
CA SER A 538 -15.89 -20.36 17.82
C SER A 538 -16.32 -19.38 16.73
N LEU A 539 -15.74 -18.18 16.68
CA LEU A 539 -15.96 -17.18 15.63
C LEU A 539 -15.50 -17.65 14.25
N GLU A 540 -14.39 -18.41 14.16
CA GLU A 540 -13.92 -19.01 12.90
C GLU A 540 -14.82 -20.14 12.37
N ARG A 541 -15.73 -20.67 13.21
CA ARG A 541 -16.71 -21.70 12.83
C ARG A 541 -18.09 -21.12 12.50
N ASP A 542 -18.35 -19.85 12.85
CA ASP A 542 -19.62 -19.18 12.57
C ASP A 542 -19.64 -18.66 11.11
N PRO A 543 -20.50 -19.18 10.22
CA PRO A 543 -20.55 -18.77 8.81
C PRO A 543 -21.03 -17.31 8.62
N LEU A 544 -21.53 -16.66 9.68
CA LEU A 544 -21.91 -15.24 9.69
C LEU A 544 -20.79 -14.33 10.21
N CYS A 545 -19.65 -14.89 10.61
CA CYS A 545 -18.46 -14.17 11.05
C CYS A 545 -17.34 -14.23 10.00
N SER A 546 -16.51 -13.20 9.96
CA SER A 546 -15.27 -13.12 9.18
C SER A 546 -14.20 -12.42 9.99
N MET A 547 -13.00 -13.01 10.08
CA MET A 547 -11.84 -12.34 10.67
C MET A 547 -10.83 -11.95 9.59
N PHE A 548 -10.58 -10.65 9.42
CA PHE A 548 -9.49 -10.15 8.57
C PHE A 548 -9.05 -8.73 8.97
N ALA A 549 -7.89 -8.29 8.48
CA ALA A 549 -7.28 -7.00 8.83
C ALA A 549 -7.17 -6.72 10.35
N GLY A 550 -7.04 -7.78 11.17
CA GLY A 550 -7.00 -7.69 12.64
C GLY A 550 -8.31 -7.21 13.27
N ARG A 551 -9.45 -7.69 12.74
CA ARG A 551 -10.79 -7.41 13.26
C ARG A 551 -11.77 -8.54 12.93
N LEU A 552 -12.74 -8.76 13.82
CA LEU A 552 -13.98 -9.47 13.55
C LEU A 552 -14.95 -8.56 12.77
N PHE A 553 -15.65 -9.16 11.83
CA PHE A 553 -16.84 -8.64 11.14
C PHE A 553 -17.93 -9.70 11.29
N SER A 554 -19.02 -9.41 12.01
CA SER A 554 -20.10 -10.37 12.29
C SER A 554 -21.45 -9.83 11.83
N PHE A 555 -22.15 -10.61 11.00
CA PHE A 555 -23.49 -10.30 10.53
C PHE A 555 -24.59 -10.87 11.43
N ARG A 556 -24.25 -11.51 12.56
CA ARG A 556 -25.19 -12.22 13.45
C ARG A 556 -26.34 -11.34 13.96
N GLU A 557 -26.08 -10.06 14.24
CA GLU A 557 -27.08 -9.06 14.63
C GLU A 557 -28.22 -8.86 13.60
N LEU A 558 -28.00 -9.23 12.33
CA LEU A 558 -29.00 -9.08 11.28
C LEU A 558 -30.04 -10.22 11.29
N LEU A 559 -29.76 -11.35 11.95
CA LEU A 559 -30.74 -12.43 12.14
C LEU A 559 -31.95 -11.94 12.96
N GLU A 560 -31.69 -11.18 14.03
CA GLU A 560 -32.71 -10.60 14.92
C GLU A 560 -33.61 -9.60 14.19
N LEU A 561 -33.07 -8.94 13.15
CA LEU A 561 -33.82 -8.05 12.27
C LEU A 561 -34.57 -8.79 11.13
N GLY A 562 -34.54 -10.13 11.11
CA GLY A 562 -35.26 -10.96 10.14
C GLY A 562 -34.58 -11.10 8.79
N TRP A 563 -33.24 -11.06 8.73
CA TRP A 563 -32.47 -11.50 7.56
C TRP A 563 -32.20 -13.01 7.62
N SER A 564 -32.23 -13.71 6.47
CA SER A 564 -32.03 -15.17 6.45
C SER A 564 -30.54 -15.55 6.53
N GLU A 565 -30.24 -16.62 7.28
CA GLU A 565 -28.87 -17.13 7.48
C GLU A 565 -28.17 -17.48 6.15
N ALA A 566 -28.91 -18.04 5.19
CA ALA A 566 -28.40 -18.36 3.86
C ALA A 566 -27.99 -17.09 3.06
N PHE A 567 -28.78 -16.01 3.16
CA PHE A 567 -28.43 -14.72 2.57
C PHE A 567 -27.22 -14.09 3.26
N LEU A 568 -27.19 -14.08 4.60
CA LEU A 568 -26.09 -13.49 5.38
C LEU A 568 -24.77 -14.27 5.21
N THR A 569 -24.81 -15.60 5.07
CA THR A 569 -23.62 -16.43 4.78
C THR A 569 -23.02 -16.10 3.41
N LYS A 570 -23.88 -15.96 2.39
CA LYS A 570 -23.47 -15.52 1.05
C LYS A 570 -22.90 -14.10 1.08
N LEU A 571 -23.59 -13.18 1.76
CA LEU A 571 -23.16 -11.79 1.96
C LEU A 571 -21.78 -11.71 2.64
N ASN A 572 -21.56 -12.48 3.71
CA ASN A 572 -20.29 -12.55 4.42
C ASN A 572 -19.16 -13.05 3.51
N SER A 573 -19.43 -14.09 2.72
CA SER A 573 -18.50 -14.65 1.74
C SER A 573 -18.09 -13.63 0.66
N SER A 574 -19.06 -12.91 0.10
CA SER A 574 -18.83 -11.84 -0.89
C SER A 574 -18.12 -10.62 -0.28
N PHE A 575 -18.45 -10.25 0.96
CA PHE A 575 -17.77 -9.16 1.67
C PHE A 575 -16.30 -9.50 1.97
N LEU A 576 -16.03 -10.72 2.45
CA LEU A 576 -14.67 -11.23 2.63
C LEU A 576 -13.90 -11.25 1.30
N LYS A 577 -14.48 -11.80 0.23
CA LYS A 577 -13.88 -11.84 -1.11
C LYS A 577 -13.52 -10.44 -1.64
N ALA A 578 -14.38 -9.44 -1.40
CA ALA A 578 -14.16 -8.07 -1.84
C ALA A 578 -13.17 -7.27 -0.97
N PHE A 579 -13.09 -7.53 0.34
CA PHE A 579 -12.37 -6.67 1.29
C PHE A 579 -11.20 -7.32 2.04
N LYS A 580 -10.93 -8.63 1.90
CA LYS A 580 -9.82 -9.35 2.60
C LYS A 580 -8.45 -8.69 2.43
N THR A 581 -8.18 -8.05 1.30
CA THR A 581 -6.92 -7.34 0.98
C THR A 581 -6.95 -5.83 1.25
N SER A 582 -8.08 -5.28 1.72
CA SER A 582 -8.21 -3.85 2.03
C SER A 582 -7.56 -3.48 3.37
N LYS A 583 -7.08 -2.23 3.46
CA LYS A 583 -6.62 -1.64 4.74
C LYS A 583 -7.74 -1.68 5.79
N LYS A 584 -7.37 -1.90 7.06
CA LYS A 584 -8.26 -2.07 8.22
C LYS A 584 -9.43 -1.08 8.28
N ASP A 585 -9.15 0.21 8.09
CA ASP A 585 -10.17 1.26 8.19
C ASP A 585 -11.08 1.36 6.96
N VAL A 586 -10.58 0.95 5.79
CA VAL A 586 -11.40 0.81 4.57
C VAL A 586 -12.38 -0.35 4.73
N ALA A 587 -11.93 -1.49 5.28
CA ALA A 587 -12.80 -2.62 5.61
C ALA A 587 -13.81 -2.27 6.72
N LYS A 588 -13.37 -1.56 7.79
CA LYS A 588 -14.27 -1.06 8.86
C LYS A 588 -15.35 -0.12 8.32
N SER A 589 -14.96 0.88 7.52
CA SER A 589 -15.89 1.86 6.93
C SER A 589 -16.88 1.21 5.99
N ALA A 590 -16.41 0.26 5.16
CA ALA A 590 -17.24 -0.56 4.31
C ALA A 590 -18.27 -1.38 5.12
N PHE A 591 -17.81 -2.13 6.13
CA PHE A 591 -18.67 -2.98 6.95
C PHE A 591 -19.75 -2.20 7.70
N LEU A 592 -19.40 -1.06 8.30
CA LEU A 592 -20.37 -0.24 9.01
C LEU A 592 -21.43 0.38 8.07
N ALA A 593 -21.03 0.81 6.87
CA ALA A 593 -21.97 1.30 5.87
C ALA A 593 -22.89 0.19 5.31
N LEU A 594 -22.43 -1.06 5.33
CA LEU A 594 -23.22 -2.24 4.95
C LEU A 594 -24.21 -2.65 6.03
N LEU A 595 -23.78 -2.74 7.29
CA LEU A 595 -24.67 -3.01 8.42
C LEU A 595 -25.76 -1.93 8.52
N GLU A 596 -25.42 -0.65 8.39
CA GLU A 596 -26.42 0.42 8.51
C GLU A 596 -27.47 0.37 7.39
N LEU A 597 -27.05 0.10 6.15
CA LEU A 597 -27.96 -0.14 5.03
C LEU A 597 -28.90 -1.33 5.30
N LEU A 598 -28.37 -2.46 5.78
CA LEU A 598 -29.17 -3.67 6.03
C LEU A 598 -30.06 -3.55 7.27
N ARG A 599 -29.66 -2.76 8.27
CA ARG A 599 -30.51 -2.35 9.39
C ARG A 599 -31.68 -1.51 8.87
N PHE A 600 -31.40 -0.44 8.10
CA PHE A 600 -32.43 0.42 7.50
C PHE A 600 -33.42 -0.36 6.64
N LEU A 601 -32.93 -1.20 5.70
CA LEU A 601 -33.78 -2.03 4.84
C LEU A 601 -34.64 -3.03 5.61
N ALA A 602 -34.25 -3.42 6.83
CA ALA A 602 -35.00 -4.33 7.67
C ALA A 602 -36.02 -3.66 8.61
N THR A 603 -35.72 -2.44 9.10
CA THR A 603 -36.56 -1.70 10.05
C THR A 603 -37.44 -0.63 9.42
N SER A 604 -37.16 -0.20 8.18
CA SER A 604 -37.97 0.77 7.45
C SER A 604 -39.39 0.22 7.19
N PRO A 605 -40.47 0.99 7.46
CA PRO A 605 -41.84 0.59 7.16
C PRO A 605 -42.19 0.68 5.67
N ASP A 606 -41.28 1.20 4.83
CA ASP A 606 -41.48 1.31 3.38
C ASP A 606 -41.72 -0.06 2.72
N PRO A 607 -42.83 -0.25 1.98
CA PRO A 607 -43.12 -1.52 1.29
C PRO A 607 -42.07 -1.91 0.24
N ASP A 608 -41.32 -0.96 -0.33
CA ASP A 608 -40.22 -1.28 -1.24
C ASP A 608 -38.99 -1.79 -0.48
N CYS A 609 -38.72 -1.28 0.72
CA CYS A 609 -37.70 -1.85 1.64
C CYS A 609 -38.07 -3.28 2.08
N GLN A 610 -39.31 -3.51 2.50
CA GLN A 610 -39.76 -4.84 2.92
C GLN A 610 -39.80 -5.85 1.76
N ALA A 611 -40.16 -5.42 0.54
CA ALA A 611 -40.07 -6.25 -0.65
C ALA A 611 -38.62 -6.60 -1.03
N VAL A 612 -37.68 -5.65 -0.91
CA VAL A 612 -36.24 -5.88 -1.08
C VAL A 612 -35.73 -6.91 -0.07
N LYS A 613 -36.06 -6.75 1.21
CA LYS A 613 -35.72 -7.68 2.29
C LYS A 613 -36.22 -9.10 2.00
N ALA A 614 -37.50 -9.23 1.64
CA ALA A 614 -38.12 -10.52 1.30
C ALA A 614 -37.45 -11.19 0.09
N GLY A 615 -37.19 -10.43 -0.99
CA GLY A 615 -36.51 -10.94 -2.19
C GLY A 615 -35.08 -11.41 -1.91
N LEU A 616 -34.28 -10.60 -1.19
CA LEU A 616 -32.91 -10.93 -0.80
C LEU A 616 -32.85 -12.16 0.12
N ASN A 617 -33.80 -12.30 1.05
CA ASN A 617 -33.89 -13.46 1.96
C ASN A 617 -34.05 -14.80 1.23
N THR A 618 -34.51 -14.83 -0.03
CA THR A 618 -34.56 -16.04 -0.87
C THR A 618 -33.17 -16.51 -1.34
N GLY A 619 -32.13 -15.69 -1.16
CA GLY A 619 -30.78 -15.89 -1.72
C GLY A 619 -30.66 -15.56 -3.22
N ARG A 620 -31.78 -15.34 -3.92
CA ARG A 620 -31.86 -15.07 -5.37
C ARG A 620 -32.06 -13.57 -5.63
N ILE A 621 -31.05 -12.89 -6.19
CA ILE A 621 -31.16 -11.47 -6.60
C ILE A 621 -32.33 -11.25 -7.56
N THR A 622 -32.62 -12.22 -8.43
CA THR A 622 -33.71 -12.14 -9.42
C THR A 622 -35.11 -12.06 -8.80
N ALA A 623 -35.26 -12.32 -7.49
CA ALA A 623 -36.50 -12.08 -6.75
C ALA A 623 -36.66 -10.60 -6.31
N VAL A 624 -35.63 -9.76 -6.44
CA VAL A 624 -35.66 -8.34 -6.11
C VAL A 624 -35.94 -7.52 -7.37
N GLU A 625 -37.10 -6.87 -7.43
CA GLU A 625 -37.43 -5.96 -8.53
C GLU A 625 -36.51 -4.71 -8.50
N PRO A 626 -35.77 -4.39 -9.58
CA PRO A 626 -34.81 -3.29 -9.58
C PRO A 626 -35.40 -1.93 -9.21
N LYS A 627 -36.66 -1.66 -9.56
CA LYS A 627 -37.35 -0.41 -9.18
C LYS A 627 -37.42 -0.24 -7.66
N ARG A 628 -37.68 -1.34 -6.93
CA ARG A 628 -37.83 -1.34 -5.46
C ARG A 628 -36.47 -1.22 -4.80
N TRP A 629 -35.45 -1.91 -5.34
CA TRP A 629 -34.07 -1.74 -4.91
C TRP A 629 -33.60 -0.28 -5.03
N THR A 630 -33.81 0.35 -6.19
CA THR A 630 -33.41 1.75 -6.43
C THR A 630 -34.19 2.74 -5.57
N ARG A 631 -35.47 2.49 -5.25
CA ARG A 631 -36.23 3.30 -4.29
C ARG A 631 -35.77 3.11 -2.85
N ALA A 632 -35.70 1.86 -2.37
CA ALA A 632 -35.31 1.54 -1.00
C ALA A 632 -33.88 2.03 -0.67
N THR A 633 -32.96 1.93 -1.64
CA THR A 633 -31.59 2.45 -1.49
C THR A 633 -31.52 3.98 -1.60
N GLN A 634 -32.41 4.63 -2.35
CA GLN A 634 -32.55 6.10 -2.31
C GLN A 634 -33.15 6.58 -0.98
N GLY A 635 -34.20 5.93 -0.45
CA GLY A 635 -34.74 6.23 0.88
C GLY A 635 -33.69 6.08 1.99
N TYR A 636 -32.78 5.12 1.87
CA TYR A 636 -31.59 5.06 2.73
C TYR A 636 -30.69 6.29 2.55
N ALA A 637 -30.40 6.72 1.32
CA ALA A 637 -29.59 7.91 1.05
C ALA A 637 -30.22 9.20 1.61
N ASP A 638 -31.54 9.33 1.50
CA ASP A 638 -32.31 10.44 2.04
C ASP A 638 -32.24 10.43 3.59
N SER A 639 -32.50 9.27 4.22
CA SER A 639 -32.40 9.12 5.69
C SER A 639 -30.99 9.39 6.26
N VAL A 640 -29.92 9.12 5.48
CA VAL A 640 -28.54 9.45 5.85
C VAL A 640 -28.23 10.95 5.68
N SER A 641 -29.02 11.67 4.89
CA SER A 641 -28.88 13.10 4.64
C SER A 641 -29.70 13.96 5.61
N GLU A 642 -30.85 13.46 6.06
CA GLU A 642 -31.70 14.08 7.09
C GLU A 642 -31.12 13.96 8.51
N ARG A 643 -30.10 13.12 8.69
CA ARG A 643 -29.43 12.88 9.98
C ARG A 643 -28.62 14.09 10.44
N ALA A 644 -29.11 14.77 11.48
CA ALA A 644 -28.44 15.90 12.12
C ALA A 644 -27.02 15.61 12.66
N ASP A 645 -26.67 14.34 12.94
CA ASP A 645 -25.32 13.94 13.33
C ASP A 645 -24.33 13.83 12.15
N LEU A 646 -24.80 13.95 10.91
CA LEU A 646 -24.03 13.76 9.67
C LEU A 646 -24.12 14.99 8.77
N ASN A 647 -23.36 16.04 9.10
CA ASN A 647 -23.21 17.18 8.19
C ASN A 647 -22.62 16.76 6.82
N GLY A 648 -22.84 17.57 5.78
CA GLY A 648 -22.79 17.14 4.38
C GLY A 648 -21.53 16.36 3.94
N ALA A 649 -20.35 16.70 4.47
CA ALA A 649 -19.11 15.97 4.18
C ALA A 649 -19.10 14.54 4.79
N ALA A 650 -19.61 14.38 6.02
CA ALA A 650 -19.74 13.09 6.68
C ALA A 650 -20.81 12.21 6.01
N ALA A 651 -21.99 12.77 5.71
CA ALA A 651 -23.04 12.08 4.95
C ALA A 651 -22.54 11.63 3.56
N ALA A 652 -21.87 12.51 2.81
CA ALA A 652 -21.29 12.18 1.51
C ALA A 652 -20.19 11.11 1.61
N ALA A 653 -19.32 11.14 2.63
CA ALA A 653 -18.32 10.10 2.85
C ALA A 653 -18.96 8.74 3.17
N LYS A 654 -20.04 8.74 3.97
CA LYS A 654 -20.80 7.54 4.36
C LYS A 654 -21.52 6.91 3.16
N LEU A 655 -22.21 7.71 2.36
CA LEU A 655 -22.86 7.25 1.13
C LEU A 655 -21.84 6.83 0.07
N LYS A 656 -20.66 7.46 0.00
CA LYS A 656 -19.54 6.99 -0.84
C LYS A 656 -19.01 5.62 -0.40
N ALA A 657 -18.99 5.33 0.91
CA ALA A 657 -18.67 3.99 1.42
C ALA A 657 -19.77 2.98 1.04
N ALA A 658 -21.04 3.29 1.26
CA ALA A 658 -22.17 2.44 0.87
C ALA A 658 -22.17 2.11 -0.63
N ASN A 659 -22.03 3.12 -1.50
CA ASN A 659 -21.87 2.96 -2.95
C ASN A 659 -20.73 2.00 -3.31
N LYS A 660 -19.57 2.11 -2.62
CA LYS A 660 -18.43 1.22 -2.87
C LYS A 660 -18.79 -0.22 -2.52
N VAL A 661 -19.41 -0.46 -1.36
CA VAL A 661 -19.75 -1.83 -0.93
C VAL A 661 -20.83 -2.44 -1.81
N ILE A 662 -21.92 -1.71 -2.08
CA ILE A 662 -23.00 -2.19 -2.94
C ILE A 662 -22.44 -2.59 -4.31
N ARG A 663 -21.53 -1.79 -4.91
CA ARG A 663 -20.86 -2.16 -6.17
C ARG A 663 -20.07 -3.46 -6.07
N HIS A 664 -19.23 -3.63 -5.03
CA HIS A 664 -18.46 -4.87 -4.88
C HIS A 664 -19.36 -6.10 -4.64
N LEU A 665 -20.47 -5.94 -3.89
CA LEU A 665 -21.43 -7.01 -3.65
C LEU A 665 -22.32 -7.30 -4.87
N ALA A 666 -22.60 -6.31 -5.72
CA ALA A 666 -23.31 -6.51 -6.97
C ALA A 666 -22.45 -7.26 -8.00
N ASN A 667 -21.18 -6.86 -8.15
CA ASN A 667 -20.19 -7.58 -8.96
C ASN A 667 -20.08 -9.07 -8.57
N ASP A 668 -20.24 -9.41 -7.28
CA ASP A 668 -20.19 -10.79 -6.77
C ASP A 668 -21.56 -11.49 -6.72
N ARG A 669 -22.59 -10.90 -7.32
CA ARG A 669 -23.98 -11.40 -7.32
C ARG A 669 -24.52 -11.71 -5.92
N ALA A 670 -24.22 -10.85 -4.93
CA ALA A 670 -24.85 -10.80 -3.61
C ALA A 670 -25.96 -9.74 -3.50
N PHE A 671 -25.79 -8.56 -4.10
CA PHE A 671 -26.81 -7.49 -4.22
C PHE A 671 -27.21 -7.24 -5.69
N PRO A 672 -28.35 -6.60 -5.99
CA PRO A 672 -28.61 -6.00 -7.29
C PRO A 672 -27.69 -4.79 -7.54
N GLU A 673 -27.46 -4.44 -8.82
CA GLU A 673 -26.77 -3.20 -9.18
C GLU A 673 -27.57 -1.94 -8.80
N LEU A 674 -26.87 -0.81 -8.63
CA LEU A 674 -27.51 0.50 -8.42
C LEU A 674 -27.76 1.20 -9.76
N ASP A 675 -29.02 1.44 -10.12
CA ASP A 675 -29.38 2.33 -11.23
C ASP A 675 -28.84 3.76 -11.00
N LEU A 676 -28.87 4.20 -9.73
CA LEU A 676 -28.51 5.53 -9.28
C LEU A 676 -27.48 5.46 -8.14
N PRO A 677 -26.34 6.16 -8.22
CA PRO A 677 -25.38 6.21 -7.12
C PRO A 677 -25.93 7.10 -5.99
N LEU A 678 -25.84 6.61 -4.76
CA LEU A 678 -26.35 7.30 -3.57
C LEU A 678 -25.61 8.62 -3.36
N LYS A 679 -26.34 9.70 -3.05
CA LYS A 679 -25.81 11.04 -2.84
C LYS A 679 -26.49 11.69 -1.64
N ALA A 680 -25.77 12.58 -0.96
CA ALA A 680 -26.38 13.41 0.07
C ALA A 680 -27.21 14.54 -0.56
N THR A 681 -28.35 14.89 0.03
CA THR A 681 -29.18 16.06 -0.35
C THR A 681 -28.54 17.37 0.10
N GLY A 682 -27.40 17.71 -0.50
CA GLY A 682 -26.56 18.84 -0.06
C GLY A 682 -25.74 19.51 -1.15
N GLY A 683 -26.13 19.37 -2.42
CA GLY A 683 -25.47 20.08 -3.53
C GLY A 683 -26.27 20.03 -4.82
N ARG A 684 -26.60 21.21 -5.37
CA ARG A 684 -26.92 21.33 -6.81
C ARG A 684 -25.77 20.70 -7.58
N SER A 685 -26.09 19.89 -8.61
CA SER A 685 -25.04 19.28 -9.43
C SER A 685 -24.30 20.38 -10.18
N GLN A 686 -23.11 20.77 -9.73
CA GLN A 686 -22.20 21.61 -10.52
C GLN A 686 -22.14 21.07 -11.95
N HIS A 687 -22.24 21.97 -12.93
CA HIS A 687 -22.30 21.58 -14.34
C HIS A 687 -21.06 20.73 -14.68
N ARG A 688 -21.28 19.64 -15.43
CA ARG A 688 -20.19 18.69 -15.72
C ARG A 688 -19.16 19.36 -16.59
N ARG A 689 -17.97 19.57 -16.03
CA ARG A 689 -16.87 20.29 -16.69
C ARG A 689 -16.56 19.71 -18.07
N THR A 690 -16.32 20.59 -19.03
CA THR A 690 -15.78 20.28 -20.36
C THR A 690 -14.24 20.30 -20.30
N ILE A 691 -13.55 19.86 -21.36
CA ILE A 691 -12.07 19.92 -21.39
C ILE A 691 -11.50 21.36 -21.50
N ALA A 692 -12.36 22.37 -21.57
CA ALA A 692 -12.00 23.79 -21.41
C ALA A 692 -12.07 24.27 -19.94
N GLN A 693 -12.42 23.41 -18.98
CA GLN A 693 -12.71 23.78 -17.59
C GLN A 693 -11.83 22.98 -16.60
N PRO A 694 -10.59 23.43 -16.33
CA PRO A 694 -9.71 22.85 -15.32
C PRO A 694 -10.26 23.06 -13.89
N SER A 695 -9.64 22.38 -12.93
CA SER A 695 -9.80 22.69 -11.50
C SER A 695 -9.32 24.09 -11.16
N ALA A 696 -10.14 24.85 -10.44
CA ALA A 696 -9.71 26.10 -9.82
C ALA A 696 -8.56 25.82 -8.83
N SER A 697 -7.43 26.47 -9.06
CA SER A 697 -6.34 26.64 -8.10
C SER A 697 -6.29 28.11 -7.71
N ASP A 698 -6.20 28.39 -6.41
CA ASP A 698 -6.28 29.75 -5.88
C ASP A 698 -5.11 30.62 -6.37
N GLY A 699 -5.38 31.91 -6.62
CA GLY A 699 -4.38 32.94 -6.90
C GLY A 699 -4.39 33.55 -8.30
N VAL A 700 -3.95 34.81 -8.34
CA VAL A 700 -3.77 35.76 -9.47
C VAL A 700 -5.06 36.53 -9.86
N ASP A 701 -5.21 37.74 -9.29
CA ASP A 701 -6.40 38.58 -9.40
C ASP A 701 -6.36 39.67 -10.50
N ASP A 702 -5.25 40.37 -10.74
CA ASP A 702 -5.31 41.67 -11.46
C ASP A 702 -5.73 41.58 -12.95
N TYR A 703 -5.40 40.48 -13.64
CA TYR A 703 -5.90 40.21 -15.00
C TYR A 703 -7.19 39.35 -15.01
N LEU A 704 -7.56 38.80 -13.85
CA LEU A 704 -8.90 38.27 -13.58
C LEU A 704 -9.89 39.44 -13.65
N ALA A 705 -9.57 40.52 -12.92
CA ALA A 705 -10.31 41.77 -12.95
C ALA A 705 -10.49 42.31 -14.37
N PHE A 706 -9.45 42.42 -15.21
CA PHE A 706 -9.58 42.93 -16.58
C PHE A 706 -10.43 42.05 -17.52
N ALA A 707 -10.25 40.72 -17.50
CA ALA A 707 -11.03 39.83 -18.35
C ALA A 707 -12.50 39.74 -17.90
N THR A 708 -12.76 39.80 -16.60
CA THR A 708 -14.09 39.99 -16.06
C THR A 708 -14.62 41.39 -16.39
N LEU A 709 -13.80 42.45 -16.39
CA LEU A 709 -14.18 43.80 -16.84
C LEU A 709 -14.63 43.78 -18.30
N MET A 710 -13.95 43.09 -19.21
CA MET A 710 -14.40 43.05 -20.61
C MET A 710 -15.71 42.26 -20.82
N LEU A 711 -16.01 41.28 -19.95
CA LEU A 711 -17.30 40.59 -19.94
C LEU A 711 -18.38 41.40 -19.19
N ASP A 712 -18.04 42.12 -18.13
CA ASP A 712 -18.92 42.97 -17.29
C ASP A 712 -19.22 44.33 -17.94
N GLU A 713 -18.29 44.88 -18.71
CA GLU A 713 -18.46 46.08 -19.53
C GLU A 713 -19.21 45.70 -20.81
N GLY A 714 -18.87 44.55 -21.42
CA GLY A 714 -19.66 43.96 -22.50
C GLY A 714 -21.09 43.58 -22.08
N SER A 715 -21.31 43.21 -20.82
CA SER A 715 -22.65 42.94 -20.26
C SER A 715 -23.37 44.21 -19.82
N ARG A 716 -22.70 45.17 -19.17
CA ARG A 716 -23.28 46.46 -18.75
C ARG A 716 -23.67 47.34 -19.93
N LEU A 717 -22.85 47.42 -20.98
CA LEU A 717 -23.17 48.12 -22.23
C LEU A 717 -24.35 47.47 -22.98
N ARG A 718 -24.81 46.27 -22.58
CA ARG A 718 -25.85 45.48 -23.28
C ARG A 718 -26.98 44.97 -22.36
N GLY A 719 -26.93 45.25 -21.05
CA GLY A 719 -27.87 44.74 -20.04
C GLY A 719 -27.92 43.20 -19.90
N ILE A 720 -26.79 42.52 -19.68
CA ILE A 720 -26.76 41.08 -19.29
C ILE A 720 -26.35 40.98 -17.81
N ASP A 721 -26.98 40.08 -17.06
CA ASP A 721 -26.61 39.74 -15.67
C ASP A 721 -26.05 38.29 -15.64
N ILE A 722 -24.94 38.06 -14.92
CA ILE A 722 -24.15 36.81 -14.99
C ILE A 722 -23.75 36.34 -13.58
N GLU A 723 -24.16 35.12 -13.20
CA GLU A 723 -23.89 34.54 -11.88
C GLU A 723 -22.42 34.08 -11.73
N ASN A 724 -21.67 34.79 -10.90
CA ASN A 724 -20.20 34.67 -10.76
C ASN A 724 -19.64 33.30 -10.29
N GLU A 725 -20.39 32.46 -9.58
CA GLU A 725 -19.81 31.32 -8.83
C GLU A 725 -19.23 30.18 -9.69
N VAL A 726 -19.55 30.11 -10.99
CA VAL A 726 -19.21 28.97 -11.86
C VAL A 726 -17.95 29.22 -12.71
N GLU A 727 -17.49 30.48 -12.83
CA GLU A 727 -16.65 30.89 -13.97
C GLU A 727 -15.13 30.78 -13.75
N ALA A 728 -14.65 30.86 -12.51
CA ALA A 728 -13.23 31.10 -12.21
C ALA A 728 -12.25 30.12 -12.89
N GLY A 729 -12.56 28.82 -12.91
CA GLY A 729 -11.73 27.80 -13.58
C GLY A 729 -11.82 27.83 -15.11
N PHE A 730 -13.00 28.15 -15.66
CA PHE A 730 -13.23 28.24 -17.11
C PHE A 730 -12.43 29.40 -17.73
N LEU A 731 -12.59 30.60 -17.15
CA LEU A 731 -11.89 31.80 -17.61
C LEU A 731 -10.37 31.67 -17.44
N LYS A 732 -9.87 30.99 -16.39
CA LYS A 732 -8.43 30.72 -16.20
C LYS A 732 -7.82 29.92 -17.36
N SER A 733 -8.57 28.97 -17.94
CA SER A 733 -8.11 28.21 -19.12
C SER A 733 -8.18 29.03 -20.41
N LEU A 734 -9.20 29.88 -20.55
CA LEU A 734 -9.38 30.71 -21.75
C LEU A 734 -8.30 31.79 -21.88
N ARG A 735 -7.85 32.37 -20.75
CA ARG A 735 -6.75 33.35 -20.70
C ARG A 735 -5.47 32.84 -21.37
N GLY A 736 -5.06 31.59 -21.09
CA GLY A 736 -3.82 31.02 -21.65
C GLY A 736 -3.85 30.82 -23.16
N GLU A 737 -4.98 30.38 -23.72
CA GLU A 737 -5.11 30.20 -25.18
C GLU A 737 -5.42 31.50 -25.93
N LEU A 738 -6.08 32.47 -25.29
CA LEU A 738 -6.25 33.82 -25.87
C LEU A 738 -4.92 34.58 -25.92
N ALA A 739 -4.13 34.56 -24.85
CA ALA A 739 -2.84 35.26 -24.80
C ALA A 739 -1.77 34.71 -25.77
N SER A 740 -1.98 33.50 -26.33
CA SER A 740 -1.08 32.86 -27.29
C SER A 740 -1.58 32.92 -28.76
N ARG A 741 -2.65 33.68 -29.04
CA ARG A 741 -3.26 33.78 -30.38
C ARG A 741 -3.57 35.21 -30.81
N ALA A 742 -3.25 35.52 -32.07
CA ALA A 742 -3.84 36.67 -32.75
C ALA A 742 -5.30 36.35 -33.12
N LEU A 743 -6.25 37.05 -32.48
CA LEU A 743 -7.67 37.01 -32.85
C LEU A 743 -7.89 37.64 -34.23
N LYS A 744 -8.84 37.11 -35.01
CA LYS A 744 -9.23 37.71 -36.29
C LYS A 744 -10.41 38.67 -36.10
N PRO A 745 -10.53 39.72 -36.94
CA PRO A 745 -11.77 40.49 -37.01
C PRO A 745 -12.95 39.56 -37.30
N GLY A 746 -13.95 39.54 -36.41
CA GLY A 746 -15.12 38.66 -36.49
C GLY A 746 -15.07 37.35 -35.70
N ASP A 747 -13.98 37.03 -34.99
CA ASP A 747 -14.00 35.94 -33.99
C ASP A 747 -14.88 36.33 -32.79
N THR A 748 -15.93 35.56 -32.50
CA THR A 748 -16.75 35.73 -31.30
C THR A 748 -16.21 34.85 -30.16
N PRO A 749 -16.55 35.11 -28.88
CA PRO A 749 -16.17 34.23 -27.78
C PRO A 749 -16.57 32.76 -28.03
N ALA A 750 -17.73 32.53 -28.66
CA ALA A 750 -18.20 31.21 -29.01
C ALA A 750 -17.36 30.53 -30.12
N THR A 751 -16.90 31.25 -31.16
CA THR A 751 -16.04 30.65 -32.20
C THR A 751 -14.67 30.30 -31.64
N VAL A 752 -14.09 31.15 -30.78
CA VAL A 752 -12.82 30.85 -30.09
C VAL A 752 -12.96 29.61 -29.21
N ILE A 753 -14.01 29.54 -28.38
CA ILE A 753 -14.22 28.41 -27.47
C ILE A 753 -14.47 27.10 -28.23
N LEU A 754 -15.17 27.16 -29.37
CA LEU A 754 -15.32 26.01 -30.27
C LEU A 754 -13.97 25.54 -30.83
N GLN A 755 -13.07 26.46 -31.20
CA GLN A 755 -11.71 26.11 -31.66
C GLN A 755 -10.88 25.48 -30.54
N VAL A 756 -10.93 26.01 -29.31
CA VAL A 756 -10.25 25.45 -28.11
C VAL A 756 -10.71 24.02 -27.85
N LEU A 757 -12.03 23.80 -27.81
CA LEU A 757 -12.61 22.47 -27.57
C LEU A 757 -12.22 21.47 -28.66
N LYS A 758 -12.23 21.89 -29.94
CA LYS A 758 -11.78 21.07 -31.07
C LYS A 758 -10.28 20.73 -31.00
N ARG A 759 -9.40 21.72 -30.75
CA ARG A 759 -7.95 21.51 -30.62
C ARG A 759 -7.65 20.48 -29.53
N ARG A 760 -8.15 20.70 -28.32
CA ARG A 760 -7.90 19.81 -27.18
C ARG A 760 -8.49 18.41 -27.41
N LEU A 761 -9.66 18.30 -28.04
CA LEU A 761 -10.25 17.00 -28.34
C LEU A 761 -9.45 16.23 -29.40
N ALA A 762 -8.91 16.92 -30.42
CA ALA A 762 -8.01 16.33 -31.41
C ALA A 762 -6.69 15.86 -30.78
N LEU A 763 -6.03 16.68 -29.95
CA LEU A 763 -4.83 16.28 -29.23
C LEU A 763 -5.04 15.04 -28.34
N ILE A 764 -6.21 14.93 -27.69
CA ILE A 764 -6.59 13.71 -26.96
C ILE A 764 -6.79 12.55 -27.94
N GLU A 765 -7.50 12.75 -29.06
CA GLU A 765 -7.74 11.68 -30.03
C GLU A 765 -6.44 11.13 -30.65
N ASP A 766 -5.53 12.01 -31.06
CA ASP A 766 -4.24 11.65 -31.66
C ASP A 766 -3.36 10.88 -30.65
N ALA A 767 -3.28 11.36 -29.40
CA ALA A 767 -2.50 10.70 -28.35
C ALA A 767 -3.12 9.34 -27.94
N VAL A 768 -4.45 9.22 -27.92
CA VAL A 768 -5.15 7.94 -27.71
C VAL A 768 -4.94 7.00 -28.90
N ALA A 769 -5.00 7.51 -30.14
CA ALA A 769 -4.76 6.73 -31.35
C ALA A 769 -3.33 6.17 -31.39
N ALA A 770 -2.33 6.97 -31.03
CA ALA A 770 -0.94 6.52 -30.91
C ALA A 770 -0.76 5.37 -29.89
N VAL A 771 -1.48 5.40 -28.76
CA VAL A 771 -1.49 4.29 -27.79
C VAL A 771 -2.14 3.03 -28.36
N TYR A 772 -3.24 3.16 -29.11
CA TYR A 772 -3.88 2.03 -29.80
C TYR A 772 -2.94 1.43 -30.86
N ILE A 773 -2.42 2.25 -31.78
CA ILE A 773 -1.57 1.81 -32.91
C ILE A 773 -0.33 1.06 -32.40
N ARG A 774 0.43 1.64 -31.47
CA ARG A 774 1.63 1.00 -30.89
C ARG A 774 1.36 -0.39 -30.31
N TRP A 775 0.21 -0.58 -29.66
CA TRP A 775 -0.15 -1.88 -29.07
C TRP A 775 -0.77 -2.85 -30.10
N MET A 776 -1.38 -2.34 -31.17
CA MET A 776 -1.84 -3.13 -32.32
C MET A 776 -0.64 -3.69 -33.08
N GLU A 777 0.34 -2.86 -33.44
CA GLU A 777 1.59 -3.26 -34.10
C GLU A 777 2.38 -4.30 -33.27
N HIS A 778 2.42 -4.11 -31.94
CA HIS A 778 3.06 -5.07 -31.02
C HIS A 778 2.31 -6.41 -30.99
N TRP A 779 0.98 -6.40 -31.03
CA TRP A 779 0.18 -7.63 -31.14
C TRP A 779 0.36 -8.31 -32.51
N GLU A 780 0.39 -7.56 -33.61
CA GLU A 780 0.64 -8.07 -34.98
C GLU A 780 2.03 -8.71 -35.12
N ARG A 781 3.07 -8.08 -34.52
CA ARG A 781 4.38 -8.73 -34.35
C ARG A 781 4.26 -10.01 -33.53
N GLY A 782 3.46 -10.00 -32.46
CA GLY A 782 3.21 -11.18 -31.64
C GLY A 782 2.55 -12.35 -32.39
N GLN A 783 1.58 -12.07 -33.28
CA GLN A 783 1.00 -13.09 -34.18
C GLN A 783 2.06 -13.66 -35.14
N THR A 784 2.91 -12.78 -35.69
CA THR A 784 4.05 -13.18 -36.53
C THR A 784 5.04 -14.08 -35.77
N LEU A 785 5.31 -13.76 -34.50
CA LEU A 785 6.15 -14.57 -33.60
C LEU A 785 5.51 -15.91 -33.24
N ILE A 786 4.19 -15.97 -33.02
CA ILE A 786 3.46 -17.23 -32.78
C ILE A 786 3.54 -18.14 -34.01
N ALA A 787 3.28 -17.61 -35.20
CA ALA A 787 3.37 -18.36 -36.46
C ALA A 787 4.80 -18.88 -36.74
N ALA A 788 5.83 -18.09 -36.41
CA ALA A 788 7.22 -18.50 -36.56
C ALA A 788 7.69 -19.49 -35.47
N GLY A 789 7.06 -19.48 -34.29
CA GLY A 789 7.48 -20.24 -33.11
C GLY A 789 7.46 -21.76 -33.30
N ARG A 790 8.34 -22.46 -32.58
CA ARG A 790 8.39 -23.92 -32.50
C ARG A 790 7.26 -24.48 -31.63
N ASP A 791 6.53 -25.47 -32.13
CA ASP A 791 5.69 -26.32 -31.28
C ASP A 791 6.57 -27.28 -30.46
N PHE A 792 6.23 -27.44 -29.18
CA PHE A 792 6.94 -28.30 -28.23
C PHE A 792 6.21 -29.62 -27.94
N GLY A 793 5.01 -29.81 -28.48
CA GLY A 793 4.16 -30.98 -28.23
C GLY A 793 3.67 -31.06 -26.78
N ASP A 794 2.90 -32.10 -26.47
CA ASP A 794 2.27 -32.25 -25.16
C ASP A 794 3.30 -32.52 -24.04
N GLU A 795 4.44 -33.11 -24.40
CA GLU A 795 5.57 -33.38 -23.50
C GLU A 795 6.34 -32.12 -23.06
N TRP A 796 6.01 -30.93 -23.54
CA TRP A 796 6.76 -29.69 -23.24
C TRP A 796 7.01 -29.49 -21.74
N LYS A 797 6.04 -29.85 -20.88
CA LYS A 797 6.15 -29.75 -19.42
C LYS A 797 7.31 -30.61 -18.92
N ILE A 798 7.35 -31.89 -19.32
CA ILE A 798 8.37 -32.86 -18.94
C ILE A 798 9.76 -32.41 -19.44
N ARG A 799 9.82 -31.89 -20.67
CA ARG A 799 11.08 -31.48 -21.32
C ARG A 799 11.68 -30.18 -20.76
N LEU A 800 10.85 -29.26 -20.25
CA LEU A 800 11.29 -27.90 -19.85
C LEU A 800 11.16 -27.60 -18.34
N VAL A 801 10.18 -28.18 -17.64
CA VAL A 801 9.85 -27.91 -16.22
C VAL A 801 10.01 -29.18 -15.37
N PRO A 802 11.09 -29.31 -14.58
CA PRO A 802 11.41 -30.51 -13.85
C PRO A 802 10.64 -30.56 -12.52
N GLU A 803 10.31 -31.77 -12.09
CA GLU A 803 9.83 -32.03 -10.74
C GLU A 803 11.02 -32.33 -9.78
N THR A 804 12.17 -32.79 -10.32
CA THR A 804 13.42 -32.99 -9.57
C THR A 804 14.69 -32.71 -10.41
N GLY A 805 15.67 -32.02 -9.82
CA GLY A 805 17.07 -32.02 -10.27
C GLY A 805 17.46 -31.10 -11.44
N ASN A 806 18.74 -30.72 -11.49
CA ASN A 806 19.32 -29.80 -12.49
C ASN A 806 20.20 -30.55 -13.50
N SER A 807 19.60 -31.43 -14.31
CA SER A 807 20.34 -32.27 -15.27
C SER A 807 20.97 -31.47 -16.41
N GLY A 808 22.15 -31.88 -16.88
CA GLY A 808 22.85 -31.23 -17.99
C GLY A 808 22.02 -31.21 -19.28
N ASN A 809 21.33 -32.32 -19.58
CA ASN A 809 20.44 -32.45 -20.73
C ASN A 809 19.33 -31.39 -20.74
N ARG A 810 18.75 -31.07 -19.56
CA ARG A 810 17.76 -29.98 -19.45
C ARG A 810 18.38 -28.63 -19.81
N ARG A 811 19.63 -28.35 -19.43
CA ARG A 811 20.31 -27.10 -19.81
C ARG A 811 20.49 -26.99 -21.32
N SER A 812 20.78 -28.10 -22.01
CA SER A 812 20.84 -28.17 -23.47
C SER A 812 19.47 -27.91 -24.09
N LEU A 813 18.44 -28.68 -23.72
CA LEU A 813 17.05 -28.51 -24.21
C LEU A 813 16.50 -27.11 -23.95
N MET A 814 16.81 -26.51 -22.79
CA MET A 814 16.44 -25.14 -22.45
C MET A 814 17.14 -24.06 -23.29
N ARG A 815 18.28 -24.38 -23.93
CA ARG A 815 18.98 -23.49 -24.87
C ARG A 815 18.57 -23.74 -26.33
N GLU A 816 18.24 -24.98 -26.68
CA GLU A 816 17.60 -25.34 -27.95
C GLU A 816 16.18 -24.73 -28.06
N ALA A 817 15.44 -24.72 -26.95
CA ALA A 817 14.11 -24.10 -26.85
C ALA A 817 14.17 -22.58 -26.70
N PHE A 818 15.17 -22.05 -25.98
CA PHE A 818 15.33 -20.62 -25.70
C PHE A 818 16.81 -20.20 -25.89
N PRO A 819 17.25 -20.04 -27.15
CA PRO A 819 18.61 -19.57 -27.48
C PRO A 819 18.88 -18.17 -26.89
N LEU A 820 20.16 -17.89 -26.60
CA LEU A 820 20.60 -16.58 -26.09
C LEU A 820 21.08 -15.67 -27.21
N ASP A 821 21.74 -16.30 -28.18
CA ASP A 821 22.20 -15.79 -29.46
C ASP A 821 21.06 -15.33 -30.38
N ASN A 822 19.88 -15.94 -30.25
CA ASN A 822 18.67 -15.55 -30.99
C ASN A 822 17.48 -15.29 -30.03
N PRO A 823 17.44 -14.12 -29.36
CA PRO A 823 16.38 -13.80 -28.41
C PRO A 823 15.00 -13.68 -29.07
N GLU A 824 14.92 -13.34 -30.35
CA GLU A 824 13.64 -13.30 -31.08
C GLU A 824 13.07 -14.71 -31.33
N ARG A 825 13.91 -15.69 -31.67
CA ARG A 825 13.51 -17.10 -31.75
C ARG A 825 13.06 -17.64 -30.39
N ALA A 826 13.77 -17.26 -29.33
CA ALA A 826 13.38 -17.65 -27.96
C ALA A 826 12.04 -17.01 -27.54
N LEU A 827 11.77 -15.76 -27.94
CA LEU A 827 10.50 -15.08 -27.71
C LEU A 827 9.36 -15.69 -28.53
N ALA A 828 9.57 -16.00 -29.81
CA ALA A 828 8.62 -16.69 -30.68
C ALA A 828 8.21 -18.07 -30.13
N ASN A 829 9.20 -18.84 -29.66
CA ASN A 829 8.98 -20.11 -28.99
C ASN A 829 8.19 -19.92 -27.67
N LEU A 830 8.39 -18.83 -26.95
CA LEU A 830 7.66 -18.53 -25.70
C LEU A 830 6.21 -18.08 -25.95
N THR A 831 5.97 -17.18 -26.90
CA THR A 831 4.61 -16.69 -27.21
C THR A 831 3.75 -17.83 -27.74
N ARG A 832 4.27 -18.62 -28.68
CA ARG A 832 3.59 -19.82 -29.17
C ARG A 832 3.29 -20.81 -28.04
N LEU A 833 4.25 -21.11 -27.17
CA LEU A 833 4.03 -22.01 -26.03
C LEU A 833 2.92 -21.51 -25.09
N ILE A 834 2.70 -20.19 -24.98
CA ILE A 834 1.62 -19.62 -24.17
C ILE A 834 0.28 -19.67 -24.90
N SER A 835 0.22 -19.39 -26.21
CA SER A 835 -0.98 -19.61 -27.03
C SER A 835 -1.42 -21.07 -26.97
N ASP A 836 -0.58 -21.97 -27.48
CA ASP A 836 -0.90 -23.38 -27.75
C ASP A 836 -1.29 -24.16 -26.47
N ARG A 837 -0.85 -23.70 -25.29
CA ARG A 837 -0.98 -24.45 -24.01
C ARG A 837 -1.79 -23.73 -22.92
N PHE A 838 -2.13 -22.46 -23.09
CA PHE A 838 -2.88 -21.69 -22.09
C PHE A 838 -3.95 -20.75 -22.69
N GLY A 839 -4.26 -20.85 -23.99
CA GLY A 839 -5.26 -20.00 -24.65
C GLY A 839 -4.88 -18.52 -24.59
N GLY A 840 -3.59 -18.24 -24.77
CA GLY A 840 -2.99 -16.90 -24.67
C GLY A 840 -2.88 -16.32 -23.25
N ILE A 841 -3.46 -16.96 -22.23
CA ILE A 841 -3.44 -16.46 -20.85
C ILE A 841 -2.10 -16.81 -20.18
N TYR A 842 -1.29 -15.78 -19.90
CA TYR A 842 0.04 -15.97 -19.32
C TYR A 842 -0.02 -16.60 -17.90
N PRO A 843 0.61 -17.76 -17.65
CA PRO A 843 0.47 -18.53 -16.41
C PRO A 843 0.77 -17.76 -15.11
N LYS A 844 0.13 -18.18 -14.01
CA LYS A 844 0.31 -17.58 -12.69
C LYS A 844 1.57 -18.10 -11.99
N THR A 845 2.28 -17.18 -11.34
CA THR A 845 3.52 -17.40 -10.59
C THR A 845 3.38 -18.46 -9.48
N ASP A 846 2.16 -18.60 -8.95
CA ASP A 846 1.82 -19.47 -7.82
C ASP A 846 1.75 -20.96 -8.19
N SER A 847 1.86 -21.29 -9.48
CA SER A 847 1.86 -22.67 -9.99
C SER A 847 3.27 -23.29 -10.00
N ILE A 848 3.37 -24.62 -10.11
CA ILE A 848 4.64 -25.34 -10.33
C ILE A 848 5.38 -24.81 -11.58
N LEU A 849 4.62 -24.36 -12.59
CA LEU A 849 5.13 -23.76 -13.83
C LEU A 849 5.57 -22.28 -13.64
N GLY A 850 5.09 -21.63 -12.58
CA GLY A 850 5.19 -20.19 -12.37
C GLY A 850 6.62 -19.68 -12.25
N GLN A 851 7.55 -20.45 -11.69
CA GLN A 851 8.97 -20.08 -11.67
C GLN A 851 9.64 -20.12 -13.04
N PHE A 852 9.22 -21.02 -13.94
CA PHE A 852 9.72 -21.08 -15.32
C PHE A 852 9.24 -19.84 -16.08
N PHE A 853 7.94 -19.58 -16.06
CA PHE A 853 7.36 -18.42 -16.75
C PHE A 853 7.86 -17.10 -16.15
N ALA A 854 7.93 -16.92 -14.82
CA ALA A 854 8.45 -15.70 -14.22
C ALA A 854 9.92 -15.39 -14.62
N LYS A 855 10.76 -16.39 -14.82
CA LYS A 855 12.14 -16.19 -15.31
C LYS A 855 12.16 -15.77 -16.78
N ARG A 856 11.38 -16.45 -17.65
CA ARG A 856 11.21 -16.05 -19.05
C ARG A 856 10.59 -14.65 -19.18
N ALA A 857 9.67 -14.27 -18.29
CA ALA A 857 9.09 -12.93 -18.23
C ALA A 857 10.16 -11.86 -18.00
N LEU A 858 11.06 -12.06 -17.04
CA LEU A 858 12.14 -11.10 -16.74
C LEU A 858 13.11 -10.92 -17.91
N GLU A 859 13.34 -11.97 -18.70
CA GLU A 859 14.26 -11.95 -19.86
C GLU A 859 13.70 -11.18 -21.08
N PHE A 860 12.38 -11.16 -21.28
CA PHE A 860 11.74 -10.52 -22.46
C PHE A 860 10.91 -9.26 -22.12
N GLY A 861 11.36 -8.44 -21.18
CA GLY A 861 10.76 -7.13 -20.87
C GLY A 861 9.52 -7.16 -19.96
N GLY A 862 9.29 -8.27 -19.25
CA GLY A 862 8.24 -8.43 -18.26
C GLY A 862 6.96 -9.10 -18.79
N LYS A 863 6.19 -9.69 -17.86
CA LYS A 863 4.92 -10.39 -18.17
C LYS A 863 3.95 -9.55 -19.05
N PRO A 864 3.67 -8.26 -18.76
CA PRO A 864 2.75 -7.47 -19.57
C PRO A 864 3.20 -7.28 -21.02
N ASN A 865 4.51 -7.23 -21.27
CA ASN A 865 5.08 -7.07 -22.61
C ASN A 865 4.82 -8.33 -23.47
N ILE A 866 4.88 -9.52 -22.86
CA ILE A 866 4.59 -10.80 -23.52
C ILE A 866 3.08 -11.02 -23.66
N GLU A 867 2.27 -10.69 -22.65
CA GLU A 867 0.80 -10.73 -22.73
C GLU A 867 0.27 -9.87 -23.89
N ALA A 868 0.91 -8.73 -24.16
CA ALA A 868 0.57 -7.81 -25.24
C ALA A 868 0.94 -8.32 -26.65
N LEU A 869 1.88 -9.27 -26.78
CA LEU A 869 2.16 -9.93 -28.07
C LEU A 869 1.03 -10.88 -28.44
N ILE A 870 0.51 -11.62 -27.46
CA ILE A 870 -0.41 -12.72 -27.70
C ILE A 870 -1.86 -12.22 -27.72
N THR A 871 -2.21 -11.30 -26.82
CA THR A 871 -3.59 -10.84 -26.57
C THR A 871 -3.67 -9.31 -26.53
N PRO A 872 -4.82 -8.68 -26.86
CA PRO A 872 -4.96 -7.22 -26.82
C PRO A 872 -4.59 -6.64 -25.46
N HIS A 873 -3.53 -5.83 -25.43
CA HIS A 873 -3.10 -5.18 -24.20
C HIS A 873 -4.21 -4.27 -23.66
N ARG A 874 -4.45 -4.32 -22.34
CA ARG A 874 -5.57 -3.59 -21.69
C ARG A 874 -5.59 -2.09 -22.02
N ASP A 875 -4.41 -1.48 -22.19
CA ASP A 875 -4.28 -0.05 -22.48
C ASP A 875 -4.69 0.26 -23.95
N ALA A 876 -4.58 -0.71 -24.86
CA ALA A 876 -5.09 -0.63 -26.23
C ALA A 876 -6.62 -0.76 -26.28
N VAL A 877 -7.17 -1.75 -25.56
CA VAL A 877 -8.63 -1.92 -25.39
C VAL A 877 -9.25 -0.67 -24.75
N GLY A 878 -8.56 -0.07 -23.78
CA GLY A 878 -8.93 1.21 -23.19
C GLY A 878 -8.82 2.39 -24.15
N ALA A 879 -7.81 2.41 -25.03
CA ALA A 879 -7.65 3.44 -26.05
C ALA A 879 -8.77 3.39 -27.11
N VAL A 880 -9.10 2.21 -27.65
CA VAL A 880 -10.22 2.05 -28.60
C VAL A 880 -11.55 2.48 -27.96
N LEU A 881 -11.78 2.12 -26.69
CA LEU A 881 -12.93 2.59 -25.93
C LEU A 881 -12.94 4.13 -25.80
N LEU A 882 -11.79 4.77 -25.54
CA LEU A 882 -11.69 6.24 -25.51
C LEU A 882 -11.95 6.87 -26.88
N LEU A 883 -11.45 6.31 -27.98
CA LEU A 883 -11.75 6.76 -29.35
C LEU A 883 -13.25 6.68 -29.67
N TYR A 884 -13.91 5.57 -29.29
CA TYR A 884 -15.36 5.45 -29.38
C TYR A 884 -16.08 6.54 -28.58
N LEU A 885 -15.65 6.82 -27.34
CA LEU A 885 -16.25 7.86 -26.49
C LEU A 885 -16.05 9.28 -27.05
N ILE A 886 -14.91 9.55 -27.68
CA ILE A 886 -14.60 10.81 -28.38
C ILE A 886 -15.52 11.01 -29.58
N ARG A 887 -15.68 10.00 -30.44
CA ARG A 887 -16.46 10.13 -31.69
C ARG A 887 -17.97 10.01 -31.51
N SER A 888 -18.43 9.19 -30.56
CA SER A 888 -19.88 9.01 -30.27
C SER A 888 -20.42 9.98 -29.20
N GLY A 889 -19.56 10.65 -28.45
CA GLY A 889 -19.94 11.38 -27.25
C GLY A 889 -20.56 10.50 -26.15
N ALA A 890 -20.45 9.16 -26.22
CA ALA A 890 -21.05 8.24 -25.25
C ALA A 890 -20.46 8.41 -23.83
N ASN A 891 -21.07 7.74 -22.84
CA ASN A 891 -20.55 7.69 -21.47
C ASN A 891 -19.67 6.46 -21.27
N VAL A 892 -18.64 6.52 -20.41
CA VAL A 892 -17.72 5.39 -20.17
C VAL A 892 -18.47 4.08 -19.85
N ALA A 893 -19.50 4.15 -18.99
CA ALA A 893 -20.31 2.98 -18.63
C ALA A 893 -21.12 2.38 -19.80
N VAL A 894 -21.44 3.17 -20.83
CA VAL A 894 -22.09 2.72 -22.07
C VAL A 894 -21.08 2.05 -23.00
N GLY A 895 -19.92 2.67 -23.22
CA GLY A 895 -18.91 2.09 -24.11
C GLY A 895 -18.44 0.73 -23.59
N ARG A 896 -18.26 0.61 -22.26
CA ARG A 896 -17.99 -0.66 -21.57
C ARG A 896 -19.11 -1.71 -21.70
N SER A 897 -20.33 -1.33 -22.09
CA SER A 897 -21.47 -2.23 -22.28
C SER A 897 -21.88 -2.37 -23.76
N LEU A 898 -20.95 -2.13 -24.69
CA LEU A 898 -21.10 -2.59 -26.07
C LEU A 898 -20.87 -4.11 -26.14
N PHE A 899 -21.72 -4.79 -26.89
CA PHE A 899 -21.59 -6.20 -27.20
C PHE A 899 -20.73 -6.43 -28.45
N VAL A 900 -20.35 -7.68 -28.73
CA VAL A 900 -19.58 -8.07 -29.93
C VAL A 900 -20.35 -7.87 -31.25
N ASP A 901 -21.69 -7.88 -31.19
CA ASP A 901 -22.63 -7.63 -32.28
C ASP A 901 -23.03 -6.14 -32.39
N ALA A 902 -22.37 -5.23 -31.66
CA ALA A 902 -22.70 -3.80 -31.63
C ALA A 902 -22.37 -3.02 -32.92
N THR A 903 -21.78 -3.64 -33.95
CA THR A 903 -21.41 -2.97 -35.22
C THR A 903 -22.23 -3.47 -36.40
N GLU A 904 -22.96 -2.56 -37.04
CA GLU A 904 -23.87 -2.81 -38.15
C GLU A 904 -23.47 -1.95 -39.38
N PRO A 905 -23.79 -2.35 -40.62
CA PRO A 905 -23.67 -1.47 -41.79
C PRO A 905 -24.49 -0.19 -41.63
N SER A 906 -23.93 0.96 -41.98
CA SER A 906 -24.63 2.26 -41.90
C SER A 906 -25.30 2.62 -43.22
N GLU A 907 -26.54 3.12 -43.16
CA GLU A 907 -27.22 3.78 -44.29
C GLU A 907 -26.44 4.99 -44.84
N ILE A 908 -25.67 5.67 -43.97
CA ILE A 908 -24.74 6.73 -44.37
C ILE A 908 -23.50 6.08 -45.00
N THR A 909 -23.32 6.29 -46.31
CA THR A 909 -22.19 5.80 -47.11
C THR A 909 -20.85 6.12 -46.45
N GLY A 910 -19.97 5.11 -46.34
CA GLY A 910 -18.63 5.25 -45.76
C GLY A 910 -18.58 5.18 -44.23
N CYS A 911 -19.72 5.11 -43.54
CA CYS A 911 -19.78 4.94 -42.10
C CYS A 911 -20.02 3.47 -41.66
N VAL A 912 -19.76 3.20 -40.38
CA VAL A 912 -20.22 2.03 -39.63
C VAL A 912 -21.22 2.53 -38.58
N HIS A 913 -22.33 1.81 -38.40
CA HIS A 913 -23.29 2.08 -37.35
C HIS A 913 -22.90 1.32 -36.09
N VAL A 914 -22.85 1.98 -34.95
CA VAL A 914 -22.57 1.37 -33.65
C VAL A 914 -23.79 1.49 -32.76
N ASN A 915 -24.34 0.34 -32.37
CA ASN A 915 -25.57 0.18 -31.61
C ASN A 915 -25.26 -0.30 -30.18
N GLY A 916 -25.62 0.49 -29.16
CA GLY A 916 -25.33 0.19 -27.76
C GLY A 916 -26.49 0.43 -26.81
N GLN A 917 -26.68 -0.39 -25.79
CA GLN A 917 -27.87 -0.29 -24.91
C GLN A 917 -27.60 0.51 -23.63
N LYS A 918 -28.43 1.54 -23.36
CA LYS A 918 -28.43 2.26 -22.07
C LYS A 918 -29.17 1.42 -21.01
N ALA A 919 -28.50 0.48 -20.34
CA ALA A 919 -29.08 -0.33 -19.26
C ALA A 919 -29.91 0.50 -18.26
N ARG A 920 -29.28 1.51 -17.61
CA ARG A 920 -29.89 2.49 -16.69
C ARG A 920 -31.05 3.35 -17.27
N ALA A 921 -31.33 3.24 -18.56
CA ALA A 921 -32.43 3.94 -19.24
C ALA A 921 -33.41 2.96 -19.89
N ARG A 922 -33.56 1.75 -19.31
CA ARG A 922 -34.40 0.65 -19.79
C ARG A 922 -34.01 0.15 -21.19
N GLY A 923 -32.71 -0.04 -21.41
CA GLY A 923 -32.18 -0.59 -22.66
C GLY A 923 -32.25 0.35 -23.87
N LYS A 924 -32.65 1.62 -23.72
CA LYS A 924 -32.75 2.58 -24.83
C LYS A 924 -31.48 2.55 -25.70
N PRO A 925 -31.59 2.31 -27.01
CA PRO A 925 -30.43 2.19 -27.87
C PRO A 925 -29.70 3.53 -28.01
N ILE A 926 -28.43 3.42 -28.39
CA ILE A 926 -27.51 4.47 -28.75
C ILE A 926 -27.04 4.12 -30.14
N HIS A 927 -27.30 5.03 -31.06
CA HIS A 927 -26.85 4.96 -32.43
C HIS A 927 -25.69 5.93 -32.58
N ALA A 928 -24.54 5.47 -33.05
CA ALA A 928 -23.41 6.32 -33.42
C ALA A 928 -22.94 5.91 -34.82
N HIS A 929 -22.90 6.86 -35.75
CA HIS A 929 -22.33 6.63 -37.08
C HIS A 929 -20.88 7.11 -37.06
N LEU A 930 -19.94 6.20 -37.26
CA LEU A 930 -18.51 6.46 -37.27
C LEU A 930 -17.99 6.33 -38.71
N ASP A 931 -17.12 7.24 -39.17
CA ASP A 931 -16.39 7.02 -40.44
C ASP A 931 -15.62 5.69 -40.35
N LYS A 932 -15.78 4.81 -41.33
CA LYS A 932 -15.10 3.49 -41.36
C LYS A 932 -13.58 3.62 -41.40
N ARG A 933 -13.04 4.75 -41.87
CA ARG A 933 -11.60 5.05 -41.87
C ARG A 933 -11.07 5.52 -40.52
N SER A 934 -11.95 5.93 -39.59
CA SER A 934 -11.55 6.45 -38.27
C SER A 934 -10.86 5.38 -37.41
N HIS A 935 -9.95 5.82 -36.53
CA HIS A 935 -9.32 4.94 -35.55
C HIS A 935 -10.33 4.30 -34.58
N ALA A 936 -11.49 4.96 -34.34
CA ALA A 936 -12.58 4.38 -33.54
C ALA A 936 -13.21 3.15 -34.23
N ALA A 937 -13.56 3.25 -35.51
CA ALA A 937 -14.15 2.12 -36.25
C ALA A 937 -13.14 0.98 -36.43
N ARG A 938 -11.95 1.28 -36.95
CA ARG A 938 -10.86 0.30 -37.16
C ARG A 938 -10.41 -0.37 -35.87
N GLY A 939 -10.34 0.39 -34.77
CA GLY A 939 -10.00 -0.14 -33.45
C GLY A 939 -11.07 -1.09 -32.90
N ILE A 940 -12.36 -0.82 -33.15
CA ILE A 940 -13.45 -1.73 -32.76
C ILE A 940 -13.36 -3.04 -33.57
N GLU A 941 -13.18 -2.96 -34.89
CA GLU A 941 -12.98 -4.14 -35.76
C GLU A 941 -11.77 -4.99 -35.28
N TRP A 942 -10.66 -4.34 -34.89
CA TRP A 942 -9.48 -5.01 -34.33
C TRP A 942 -9.71 -5.63 -32.94
N VAL A 943 -10.37 -4.93 -32.00
CA VAL A 943 -10.69 -5.49 -30.67
C VAL A 943 -11.68 -6.65 -30.77
N LEU A 944 -12.54 -6.66 -31.80
CA LEU A 944 -13.46 -7.76 -32.07
C LEU A 944 -12.72 -9.03 -32.54
N SER A 945 -11.75 -8.91 -33.45
CA SER A 945 -10.96 -10.05 -33.94
C SER A 945 -9.92 -10.51 -32.90
N ALA A 946 -8.99 -9.63 -32.50
CA ALA A 946 -7.87 -9.97 -31.63
C ALA A 946 -8.31 -10.37 -30.20
N GLY A 947 -9.49 -9.94 -29.75
CA GLY A 947 -10.05 -10.30 -28.44
C GLY A 947 -10.79 -11.64 -28.38
N ALA A 948 -10.85 -12.42 -29.47
CA ALA A 948 -11.67 -13.63 -29.55
C ALA A 948 -11.28 -14.71 -28.52
N GLU A 949 -9.99 -15.03 -28.37
CA GLU A 949 -9.52 -16.02 -27.39
C GLU A 949 -9.77 -15.60 -25.94
N LEU A 950 -9.64 -14.30 -25.64
CA LEU A 950 -9.96 -13.78 -24.30
C LEU A 950 -11.46 -13.92 -23.96
N ARG A 951 -12.35 -13.95 -24.96
CA ARG A 951 -13.79 -14.16 -24.78
C ARG A 951 -14.15 -15.63 -24.57
N SER A 952 -13.48 -16.58 -25.22
CA SER A 952 -13.77 -18.01 -25.02
C SER A 952 -13.40 -18.51 -23.60
N ALA A 953 -12.47 -17.81 -22.94
CA ALA A 953 -12.11 -18.04 -21.54
C ALA A 953 -13.03 -17.34 -20.50
N LEU A 954 -14.10 -16.66 -20.93
CA LEU A 954 -15.10 -16.04 -20.06
C LEU A 954 -16.39 -16.86 -19.97
N ASN A 955 -17.26 -16.53 -19.01
CA ASN A 955 -18.63 -17.05 -18.98
C ASN A 955 -19.49 -16.41 -20.08
N ALA A 956 -20.60 -17.06 -20.42
CA ALA A 956 -21.47 -16.66 -21.54
C ALA A 956 -22.05 -15.24 -21.43
N ASP A 957 -22.19 -14.67 -20.22
CA ASP A 957 -22.64 -13.28 -20.06
C ASP A 957 -21.53 -12.29 -20.46
N GLU A 958 -20.31 -12.49 -19.93
CA GLU A 958 -19.17 -11.58 -20.17
C GLU A 958 -18.53 -11.78 -21.55
N ALA A 959 -18.57 -13.00 -22.11
CA ALA A 959 -18.04 -13.32 -23.44
C ALA A 959 -18.74 -12.54 -24.57
N ARG A 960 -19.96 -12.05 -24.34
CA ARG A 960 -20.69 -11.19 -25.29
C ARG A 960 -20.17 -9.76 -25.35
N LEU A 961 -19.31 -9.32 -24.43
CA LEU A 961 -18.87 -7.93 -24.33
C LEU A 961 -17.66 -7.64 -25.22
N LEU A 962 -17.65 -6.46 -25.84
CA LEU A 962 -16.62 -6.05 -26.80
C LEU A 962 -15.26 -5.77 -26.12
N PHE A 963 -15.25 -4.97 -25.06
CA PHE A 963 -14.03 -4.45 -24.44
C PHE A 963 -13.50 -5.35 -23.30
N VAL A 964 -13.22 -6.61 -23.64
CA VAL A 964 -12.52 -7.57 -22.76
C VAL A 964 -11.01 -7.36 -22.85
N ALA A 965 -10.30 -7.50 -21.73
CA ALA A 965 -8.84 -7.50 -21.68
C ALA A 965 -8.31 -8.51 -20.66
N ASN A 966 -7.07 -8.94 -20.82
CA ASN A 966 -6.37 -9.75 -19.81
C ASN A 966 -5.86 -8.85 -18.66
N PHE A 967 -6.00 -9.34 -17.43
CA PHE A 967 -5.45 -8.74 -16.21
C PHE A 967 -4.68 -9.83 -15.45
N GLY A 968 -3.80 -9.47 -14.50
CA GLY A 968 -3.01 -10.47 -13.75
C GLY A 968 -3.82 -11.56 -13.01
N SER A 969 -5.12 -11.34 -12.81
CA SER A 969 -6.09 -12.30 -12.28
C SER A 969 -6.62 -13.33 -13.29
N GLY A 970 -6.57 -13.01 -14.59
CA GLY A 970 -7.29 -13.66 -15.70
C GLY A 970 -8.02 -12.61 -16.59
N PRO A 971 -8.64 -13.04 -17.71
CA PRO A 971 -9.48 -12.17 -18.54
C PRO A 971 -10.68 -11.62 -17.77
N LYS A 972 -11.10 -10.40 -18.11
CA LYS A 972 -12.36 -9.78 -17.66
C LYS A 972 -12.71 -8.55 -18.50
N LEU A 973 -13.93 -8.04 -18.33
CA LEU A 973 -14.33 -6.73 -18.84
C LEU A 973 -13.38 -5.62 -18.36
N ILE A 974 -12.97 -4.70 -19.25
CA ILE A 974 -12.14 -3.55 -18.87
C ILE A 974 -12.84 -2.70 -17.78
N GLU A 975 -12.12 -2.28 -16.75
CA GLU A 975 -12.71 -1.59 -15.59
C GLU A 975 -12.64 -0.06 -15.73
N GLU A 976 -13.65 0.65 -15.22
CA GLU A 976 -13.75 2.12 -15.36
C GLU A 976 -12.54 2.87 -14.78
N TRP A 977 -11.93 2.34 -13.72
CA TRP A 977 -10.71 2.91 -13.14
C TRP A 977 -9.51 2.71 -14.07
N ALA A 978 -9.39 1.58 -14.76
CA ALA A 978 -8.29 1.34 -15.70
C ALA A 978 -8.37 2.29 -16.91
N VAL A 979 -9.58 2.54 -17.42
CA VAL A 979 -9.82 3.54 -18.48
C VAL A 979 -9.48 4.96 -18.00
N ARG A 980 -9.79 5.28 -16.74
CA ARG A 980 -9.50 6.57 -16.12
C ARG A 980 -8.00 6.80 -15.89
N ASP A 981 -7.30 5.78 -15.41
CA ASP A 981 -5.86 5.83 -15.14
C ASP A 981 -5.06 5.85 -16.45
N LEU A 982 -5.53 5.14 -17.48
CA LEU A 982 -5.02 5.27 -18.85
C LEU A 982 -5.17 6.70 -19.37
N PHE A 983 -6.38 7.26 -19.31
CA PHE A 983 -6.65 8.62 -19.77
C PHE A 983 -5.81 9.67 -19.04
N LYS A 984 -5.62 9.52 -17.72
CA LYS A 984 -4.75 10.40 -16.93
C LYS A 984 -3.28 10.35 -17.36
N LYS A 985 -2.76 9.20 -17.78
CA LYS A 985 -1.41 9.11 -18.37
C LYS A 985 -1.35 9.82 -19.71
N ILE A 986 -2.25 9.49 -20.63
CA ILE A 986 -2.30 10.09 -21.98
C ILE A 986 -2.42 11.63 -21.90
N VAL A 987 -3.20 12.15 -20.95
CA VAL A 987 -3.31 13.60 -20.70
C VAL A 987 -2.02 14.19 -20.11
N ALA A 988 -1.33 13.49 -19.21
CA ALA A 988 -0.05 13.93 -18.66
C ALA A 988 1.10 13.87 -19.68
N ASP A 989 1.03 12.94 -20.63
CA ASP A 989 1.99 12.79 -21.73
C ASP A 989 1.85 13.89 -22.81
N VAL A 990 0.76 14.68 -22.79
CA VAL A 990 0.52 15.81 -23.70
C VAL A 990 0.73 17.14 -22.96
N PRO A 991 1.78 17.93 -23.28
CA PRO A 991 2.12 19.15 -22.53
C PRO A 991 1.02 20.21 -22.46
N GLU A 992 0.17 20.34 -23.48
CA GLU A 992 -0.96 21.30 -23.48
C GLU A 992 -2.11 20.89 -22.54
N LEU A 993 -2.11 19.66 -22.02
CA LEU A 993 -3.24 19.08 -21.28
C LEU A 993 -2.90 18.62 -19.85
N ALA A 994 -1.63 18.40 -19.54
CA ALA A 994 -1.16 17.77 -18.30
C ALA A 994 -1.71 18.43 -17.01
N ASP A 995 -1.70 19.76 -16.95
CA ASP A 995 -2.10 20.52 -15.75
C ASP A 995 -3.62 20.71 -15.57
N LEU A 996 -4.45 20.19 -16.49
CA LEU A 996 -5.89 20.51 -16.53
C LEU A 996 -6.79 19.57 -15.69
N ASP A 997 -6.23 18.56 -15.00
CA ASP A 997 -6.93 17.46 -14.28
C ASP A 997 -8.10 16.84 -15.09
N LEU A 998 -7.88 16.58 -16.38
CA LEU A 998 -8.93 16.06 -17.24
C LEU A 998 -9.36 14.65 -16.82
N THR A 999 -10.64 14.33 -17.07
CA THR A 999 -11.17 12.97 -16.87
C THR A 999 -12.01 12.52 -18.07
N PRO A 1000 -12.15 11.19 -18.33
CA PRO A 1000 -13.01 10.70 -19.41
C PRO A 1000 -14.47 11.17 -19.32
N SER A 1001 -14.91 11.58 -18.13
CA SER A 1001 -16.27 12.09 -17.92
C SER A 1001 -16.53 13.48 -18.52
N MET A 1002 -15.47 14.21 -18.91
CA MET A 1002 -15.51 15.52 -19.58
C MET A 1002 -15.62 15.41 -21.11
N LEU A 1003 -15.32 14.24 -21.70
CA LEU A 1003 -15.41 14.01 -23.15
C LEU A 1003 -16.85 14.19 -23.65
N ARG A 1004 -17.83 13.57 -22.99
CA ARG A 1004 -19.25 13.70 -23.35
C ARG A 1004 -19.76 15.16 -23.30
N PRO A 1005 -19.59 15.93 -22.21
CA PRO A 1005 -19.86 17.37 -22.20
C PRO A 1005 -19.22 18.12 -23.36
N THR A 1006 -17.94 17.83 -23.65
CA THR A 1006 -17.19 18.47 -24.74
C THR A 1006 -17.80 18.21 -26.11
N VAL A 1007 -18.04 16.94 -26.45
CA VAL A 1007 -18.60 16.54 -27.76
C VAL A 1007 -20.01 17.11 -27.96
N LEU A 1008 -20.83 17.11 -26.91
CA LEU A 1008 -22.19 17.68 -26.96
C LEU A 1008 -22.17 19.22 -27.07
N LEU A 1009 -21.22 19.90 -26.42
CA LEU A 1009 -21.06 21.35 -26.55
C LEU A 1009 -20.51 21.76 -27.93
N ILE A 1010 -19.56 21.01 -28.49
CA ILE A 1010 -19.08 21.20 -29.87
C ILE A 1010 -20.28 21.14 -30.84
N ALA A 1011 -21.08 20.07 -30.76
CA ALA A 1011 -22.26 19.92 -31.62
C ALA A 1011 -23.36 20.97 -31.38
N ALA A 1012 -23.47 21.54 -30.17
CA ALA A 1012 -24.38 22.65 -29.87
C ALA A 1012 -23.91 23.97 -30.49
N LEU A 1013 -22.60 24.25 -30.46
CA LEU A 1013 -22.01 25.47 -31.03
C LEU A 1013 -21.96 25.42 -32.56
N GLU A 1014 -21.60 24.27 -33.15
CA GLU A 1014 -21.71 24.04 -34.60
C GLU A 1014 -23.17 24.11 -35.10
N GLY A 1015 -24.12 23.72 -34.25
CA GLY A 1015 -25.55 23.70 -34.54
C GLY A 1015 -26.28 25.02 -34.28
N GLY A 1016 -25.59 26.16 -34.16
CA GLY A 1016 -26.23 27.47 -33.90
C GLY A 1016 -26.96 27.49 -32.56
N ALA A 1017 -26.22 27.26 -31.46
CA ALA A 1017 -26.71 27.14 -30.08
C ALA A 1017 -27.85 26.10 -29.84
N SER A 1018 -28.20 25.29 -30.84
CA SER A 1018 -29.40 24.46 -30.84
C SER A 1018 -29.31 23.27 -29.89
N ALA A 1019 -30.01 23.38 -28.77
CA ALA A 1019 -30.15 22.28 -27.82
C ALA A 1019 -30.79 21.02 -28.44
N ARG A 1020 -31.55 21.15 -29.54
CA ARG A 1020 -32.14 19.99 -30.27
C ARG A 1020 -31.05 19.15 -30.96
N VAL A 1021 -30.02 19.77 -31.54
CA VAL A 1021 -28.91 19.07 -32.21
C VAL A 1021 -28.10 18.24 -31.20
N ALA A 1022 -27.67 18.86 -30.09
CA ALA A 1022 -26.92 18.18 -29.05
C ALA A 1022 -27.78 17.15 -28.26
N ALA A 1023 -29.07 17.41 -28.03
CA ALA A 1023 -29.97 16.40 -27.45
C ALA A 1023 -30.15 15.18 -28.36
N GLY A 1024 -30.16 15.40 -29.69
CA GLY A 1024 -30.13 14.35 -30.70
C GLY A 1024 -28.87 13.51 -30.62
N LEU A 1025 -27.68 14.13 -30.69
CA LEU A 1025 -26.39 13.42 -30.59
C LEU A 1025 -26.24 12.66 -29.25
N GLY A 1026 -26.73 13.23 -28.16
CA GLY A 1026 -26.72 12.56 -26.85
C GLY A 1026 -27.75 11.42 -26.70
N GLN A 1027 -28.74 11.32 -27.59
CA GLN A 1027 -30.08 10.75 -27.37
C GLN A 1027 -30.56 10.95 -25.92
N HIS A 1028 -30.92 12.20 -25.63
CA HIS A 1028 -31.44 12.68 -24.35
C HIS A 1028 -32.78 13.40 -24.56
N GLY A 1029 -33.67 13.36 -23.56
CA GLY A 1029 -34.77 14.31 -23.49
C GLY A 1029 -34.21 15.71 -23.21
N LEU A 1030 -34.89 16.77 -23.67
CA LEU A 1030 -34.39 18.16 -23.64
C LEU A 1030 -33.87 18.57 -22.25
N ASN A 1031 -34.60 18.22 -21.18
CA ASN A 1031 -34.25 18.54 -19.79
C ASN A 1031 -32.92 17.91 -19.33
N VAL A 1032 -32.49 16.80 -19.95
CA VAL A 1032 -31.19 16.15 -19.69
C VAL A 1032 -30.12 16.67 -20.66
N GLY A 1033 -30.51 17.25 -21.79
CA GLY A 1033 -29.63 17.98 -22.70
C GLY A 1033 -29.19 19.34 -22.12
N GLN A 1034 -30.10 20.08 -21.48
CA GLN A 1034 -29.87 21.40 -20.88
C GLN A 1034 -28.58 21.43 -20.03
N GLY A 1035 -28.35 20.46 -19.13
CA GLY A 1035 -27.14 20.41 -18.30
C GLY A 1035 -25.79 20.27 -19.03
N TYR A 1036 -25.80 20.12 -20.36
CA TYR A 1036 -24.62 20.12 -21.25
C TYR A 1036 -24.68 21.20 -22.35
N THR A 1037 -25.80 21.90 -22.52
CA THR A 1037 -26.03 22.95 -23.55
C THR A 1037 -26.39 24.31 -22.95
N ASP A 1038 -26.43 24.39 -21.64
CA ASP A 1038 -26.61 25.60 -20.83
C ASP A 1038 -25.26 26.01 -20.20
N HIS A 1039 -24.30 26.27 -21.09
CA HIS A 1039 -22.98 26.81 -20.76
C HIS A 1039 -22.89 28.26 -21.27
N PRO A 1040 -22.07 29.14 -20.65
CA PRO A 1040 -21.98 30.55 -21.01
C PRO A 1040 -21.84 30.86 -22.52
N PRO A 1041 -21.07 30.11 -23.34
CA PRO A 1041 -20.97 30.39 -24.78
C PRO A 1041 -22.29 30.14 -25.53
N THR A 1042 -23.09 29.17 -25.08
CA THR A 1042 -24.37 28.81 -25.68
C THR A 1042 -25.52 29.69 -25.15
N ARG A 1043 -25.36 30.27 -23.95
CA ARG A 1043 -26.22 31.38 -23.47
C ARG A 1043 -25.93 32.64 -24.29
N PHE A 1044 -24.68 33.08 -24.34
CA PHE A 1044 -24.23 34.23 -25.12
C PHE A 1044 -24.76 34.24 -26.56
N MET A 1045 -24.64 33.13 -27.30
CA MET A 1045 -25.19 33.03 -28.66
C MET A 1045 -26.72 33.22 -28.71
N ARG A 1046 -27.48 32.70 -27.74
CA ARG A 1046 -28.94 32.91 -27.68
C ARG A 1046 -29.29 34.33 -27.25
N ASP A 1047 -28.51 34.93 -26.36
CA ASP A 1047 -28.69 36.30 -25.88
C ASP A 1047 -28.31 37.34 -26.96
N GLU A 1048 -27.42 36.95 -27.88
CA GLU A 1048 -27.03 37.67 -29.10
C GLU A 1048 -28.09 37.50 -30.20
N GLU A 1049 -28.59 36.28 -30.45
CA GLU A 1049 -29.74 36.01 -31.34
C GLU A 1049 -31.02 36.74 -30.86
N MET A 1050 -31.32 36.70 -29.56
CA MET A 1050 -32.47 37.40 -28.97
C MET A 1050 -32.32 38.91 -29.01
N ARG A 1051 -31.12 39.48 -28.77
CA ARG A 1051 -30.91 40.93 -28.95
C ARG A 1051 -30.98 41.34 -30.41
N SER A 1052 -30.36 40.59 -31.32
CA SER A 1052 -30.48 40.88 -32.76
C SER A 1052 -31.95 40.89 -33.20
N PHE A 1053 -32.78 39.98 -32.69
CA PHE A 1053 -34.23 40.00 -32.90
C PHE A 1053 -34.95 41.18 -32.20
N MET A 1054 -34.55 41.56 -30.98
CA MET A 1054 -35.15 42.68 -30.26
C MET A 1054 -34.79 44.04 -30.86
N ASP A 1055 -33.53 44.28 -31.21
CA ASP A 1055 -33.06 45.48 -31.93
C ASP A 1055 -33.75 45.59 -33.30
N ALA A 1056 -33.91 44.45 -33.99
CA ALA A 1056 -34.69 44.36 -35.23
C ALA A 1056 -36.15 44.78 -35.02
N TRP A 1057 -36.79 44.24 -33.98
CA TRP A 1057 -38.19 44.49 -33.68
C TRP A 1057 -38.45 45.91 -33.18
N GLU A 1058 -37.60 46.44 -32.29
CA GLU A 1058 -37.63 47.83 -31.82
C GLU A 1058 -37.57 48.76 -33.03
N THR A 1059 -36.56 48.61 -33.88
CA THR A 1059 -36.36 49.46 -35.05
C THR A 1059 -37.53 49.38 -36.02
N LEU A 1060 -38.07 48.19 -36.29
CA LEU A 1060 -39.26 48.02 -37.15
C LEU A 1060 -40.52 48.65 -36.55
N THR A 1061 -40.61 48.73 -35.22
CA THR A 1061 -41.73 49.39 -34.51
C THR A 1061 -41.56 50.91 -34.55
N VAL A 1062 -40.35 51.41 -34.25
CA VAL A 1062 -39.98 52.82 -34.29
C VAL A 1062 -40.07 53.41 -35.71
N TYR A 1063 -39.78 52.62 -36.75
CA TYR A 1063 -39.94 53.03 -38.15
C TYR A 1063 -41.40 53.12 -38.61
N ALA A 1064 -42.36 52.52 -37.88
CA ALA A 1064 -43.76 52.48 -38.26
C ALA A 1064 -44.58 53.70 -37.78
N GLU A 1065 -44.09 54.44 -36.79
CA GLU A 1065 -44.74 55.65 -36.24
C GLU A 1065 -43.71 56.80 -36.11
N ASP A 1066 -43.89 57.89 -36.86
CA ASP A 1066 -42.99 59.04 -36.80
C ASP A 1066 -42.99 59.71 -35.40
N ASP A 1067 -44.12 59.70 -34.70
CA ASP A 1067 -44.22 60.19 -33.31
C ASP A 1067 -43.39 59.35 -32.32
N ALA A 1068 -43.26 58.03 -32.57
CA ALA A 1068 -42.48 57.14 -31.70
C ALA A 1068 -40.97 57.40 -31.81
N GLN A 1069 -40.48 57.82 -32.98
CA GLN A 1069 -39.07 58.21 -33.18
C GLN A 1069 -38.71 59.40 -32.27
N ALA A 1070 -39.58 60.42 -32.24
CA ALA A 1070 -39.41 61.59 -31.38
C ALA A 1070 -39.57 61.26 -29.89
N LEU A 1071 -40.54 60.41 -29.53
CA LEU A 1071 -40.81 60.02 -28.14
C LEU A 1071 -39.66 59.22 -27.49
N LEU A 1072 -38.98 58.38 -28.29
CA LEU A 1072 -37.87 57.52 -27.83
C LEU A 1072 -36.48 58.17 -28.03
N GLY A 1073 -36.42 59.38 -28.59
CA GLY A 1073 -35.19 60.17 -28.70
C GLY A 1073 -34.19 59.69 -29.76
N PHE A 1074 -34.58 58.76 -30.65
CA PHE A 1074 -33.73 58.34 -31.75
C PHE A 1074 -33.66 59.44 -32.83
N SER A 1075 -32.45 59.76 -33.33
CA SER A 1075 -32.36 60.64 -34.49
C SER A 1075 -32.84 59.92 -35.75
N LYS A 1076 -33.48 60.64 -36.67
CA LYS A 1076 -33.99 60.06 -37.93
C LYS A 1076 -32.91 59.32 -38.72
N ALA A 1077 -31.68 59.82 -38.72
CA ALA A 1077 -30.53 59.19 -39.37
C ALA A 1077 -30.11 57.86 -38.70
N GLU A 1078 -30.29 57.71 -37.39
CA GLU A 1078 -30.04 56.44 -36.70
C GLU A 1078 -31.14 55.41 -36.97
N VAL A 1079 -32.41 55.84 -37.03
CA VAL A 1079 -33.51 54.98 -37.46
C VAL A 1079 -33.30 54.54 -38.91
N GLU A 1080 -33.01 55.47 -39.83
CA GLU A 1080 -32.74 55.14 -41.23
C GLU A 1080 -31.52 54.21 -41.40
N ARG A 1081 -30.48 54.34 -40.57
CA ARG A 1081 -29.35 53.40 -40.53
C ARG A 1081 -29.75 52.01 -40.02
N LYS A 1082 -30.34 51.89 -38.82
CA LYS A 1082 -30.79 50.59 -38.30
C LYS A 1082 -31.79 49.92 -39.26
N VAL A 1083 -32.64 50.71 -39.93
CA VAL A 1083 -33.58 50.23 -40.97
C VAL A 1083 -32.86 49.76 -42.24
N ALA A 1084 -31.73 50.38 -42.63
CA ALA A 1084 -30.90 49.88 -43.72
C ALA A 1084 -30.28 48.52 -43.38
N ASP A 1085 -29.69 48.40 -42.18
CA ASP A 1085 -29.13 47.13 -41.65
C ASP A 1085 -30.20 46.01 -41.65
N LEU A 1086 -31.45 46.36 -41.31
CA LEU A 1086 -32.57 45.41 -41.32
C LEU A 1086 -33.14 45.10 -42.70
N ARG A 1087 -33.04 46.02 -43.67
CA ARG A 1087 -33.41 45.78 -45.07
C ARG A 1087 -32.48 44.79 -45.76
N GLU A 1088 -31.28 44.55 -45.24
CA GLU A 1088 -30.50 43.37 -45.63
C GLU A 1088 -31.21 42.08 -45.19
N THR A 1089 -31.75 42.01 -43.97
CA THR A 1089 -32.28 40.79 -43.32
C THR A 1089 -33.76 40.43 -43.59
N GLY A 1090 -34.40 41.05 -44.59
CA GLY A 1090 -35.86 41.04 -44.80
C GLY A 1090 -36.56 39.66 -44.79
N LEU A 1091 -37.89 39.67 -44.59
CA LEU A 1091 -38.84 38.54 -44.35
C LEU A 1091 -38.59 37.20 -45.11
N GLY A 1092 -37.50 36.49 -44.78
CA GLY A 1092 -37.01 35.33 -45.53
C GLY A 1092 -36.30 35.66 -46.86
N THR A 1093 -36.13 36.96 -47.18
CA THR A 1093 -35.57 37.46 -48.43
C THR A 1093 -34.64 38.65 -48.22
N LEU A 1094 -33.40 38.54 -48.69
CA LEU A 1094 -32.42 39.62 -48.69
C LEU A 1094 -32.40 40.35 -50.04
N CYS A 1095 -31.92 41.60 -50.02
CA CYS A 1095 -31.53 42.32 -51.23
C CYS A 1095 -30.00 42.29 -51.38
N LYS A 1096 -29.49 41.76 -52.50
CA LYS A 1096 -28.06 41.67 -52.85
C LYS A 1096 -27.39 43.03 -53.01
N ASP A 1097 -28.16 44.02 -53.46
CA ASP A 1097 -27.77 45.41 -53.63
C ASP A 1097 -29.03 46.27 -53.50
N LEU A 1098 -29.08 47.11 -52.46
CA LEU A 1098 -30.23 47.97 -52.17
C LEU A 1098 -30.43 49.10 -53.21
N HIS A 1099 -29.40 49.43 -53.99
CA HIS A 1099 -29.41 50.47 -55.03
C HIS A 1099 -29.52 49.88 -56.45
N GLY A 1100 -29.11 48.62 -56.63
CA GLY A 1100 -29.04 47.92 -57.90
C GLY A 1100 -30.37 47.44 -58.50
N ARG A 1101 -31.51 48.05 -58.14
CA ARG A 1101 -32.81 47.71 -58.74
C ARG A 1101 -32.95 48.37 -60.12
N PRO A 1102 -33.26 47.63 -61.20
CA PRO A 1102 -33.53 48.23 -62.50
C PRO A 1102 -34.63 49.30 -62.43
N GLY A 1103 -34.30 50.52 -62.87
CA GLY A 1103 -35.22 51.66 -62.90
C GLY A 1103 -35.23 52.57 -61.66
N SER A 1104 -34.48 52.28 -60.57
CA SER A 1104 -34.44 53.17 -59.39
C SER A 1104 -33.42 54.32 -59.48
N ASN A 1105 -32.65 54.43 -60.56
CA ASN A 1105 -31.60 55.44 -60.76
C ASN A 1105 -30.58 55.55 -59.60
N GLY A 1106 -30.31 54.44 -58.91
CA GLY A 1106 -29.40 54.40 -57.75
C GLY A 1106 -30.04 54.88 -56.43
N ALA A 1107 -31.32 55.27 -56.42
CA ALA A 1107 -32.08 55.41 -55.18
C ALA A 1107 -32.28 54.03 -54.55
N SER A 1108 -32.31 53.99 -53.21
CA SER A 1108 -32.51 52.75 -52.46
C SER A 1108 -33.93 52.20 -52.67
N CYS A 1109 -34.05 50.88 -52.77
CA CYS A 1109 -35.32 50.22 -53.04
C CYS A 1109 -36.29 50.40 -51.85
N THR A 1110 -37.42 51.08 -52.10
CA THR A 1110 -38.51 51.29 -51.14
C THR A 1110 -39.76 50.45 -51.42
N GLN A 1111 -39.75 49.65 -52.50
CA GLN A 1111 -40.91 48.94 -53.01
C GLN A 1111 -40.97 47.49 -52.47
N LEU A 1112 -42.17 47.04 -52.09
CA LEU A 1112 -42.42 45.70 -51.51
C LEU A 1112 -42.72 44.61 -52.57
N ASP A 1113 -42.58 44.93 -53.86
CA ASP A 1113 -42.85 44.04 -54.99
C ASP A 1113 -41.61 43.27 -55.49
N CYS A 1114 -40.55 43.13 -54.67
CA CYS A 1114 -39.28 42.56 -55.11
C CYS A 1114 -39.37 41.13 -55.69
N TRP A 1115 -40.46 40.39 -55.43
CA TRP A 1115 -40.80 39.13 -56.11
C TRP A 1115 -40.92 39.27 -57.64
N ASN A 1116 -41.20 40.48 -58.14
CA ASN A 1116 -41.41 40.81 -59.54
C ASN A 1116 -40.08 40.97 -60.30
N ASN A 1117 -39.38 39.87 -60.54
CA ASN A 1117 -38.14 39.81 -61.32
C ASN A 1117 -37.01 40.76 -60.83
N CYS A 1118 -36.96 41.13 -59.54
CA CYS A 1118 -35.84 41.91 -59.02
C CYS A 1118 -34.56 41.05 -59.04
N PRO A 1119 -33.51 41.42 -59.83
CA PRO A 1119 -32.30 40.60 -59.95
C PRO A 1119 -31.44 40.59 -58.68
N GLN A 1120 -31.80 41.41 -57.70
CA GLN A 1120 -31.15 41.50 -56.40
C GLN A 1120 -31.84 40.65 -55.31
N LEU A 1121 -32.99 40.02 -55.58
CA LEU A 1121 -33.69 39.23 -54.56
C LEU A 1121 -32.96 37.90 -54.30
N ILE A 1122 -32.56 37.66 -53.05
CA ILE A 1122 -31.95 36.42 -52.57
C ILE A 1122 -32.83 35.79 -51.49
N VAL A 1123 -33.00 34.47 -51.52
CA VAL A 1123 -33.60 33.70 -50.43
C VAL A 1123 -32.49 32.89 -49.76
N ILE A 1124 -32.23 33.10 -48.45
CA ILE A 1124 -31.36 32.21 -47.68
C ILE A 1124 -32.22 31.17 -46.98
N ALA A 1125 -31.94 29.89 -47.25
CA ALA A 1125 -32.61 28.78 -46.62
C ALA A 1125 -32.10 28.54 -45.18
N ARG A 1126 -32.44 29.41 -44.23
CA ARG A 1126 -32.36 29.11 -42.79
C ARG A 1126 -33.74 28.71 -42.26
N ALA A 1127 -33.78 27.85 -41.22
CA ALA A 1127 -35.05 27.36 -40.70
C ALA A 1127 -35.94 28.48 -40.10
N ASN A 1128 -35.35 29.48 -39.44
CA ASN A 1128 -36.10 30.61 -38.87
C ASN A 1128 -36.63 31.53 -39.98
N ASP A 1129 -35.76 31.92 -40.91
CA ASP A 1129 -36.04 32.84 -42.02
C ASP A 1129 -37.18 32.28 -42.92
N LEU A 1130 -37.15 30.97 -43.21
CA LEU A 1130 -38.22 30.28 -43.92
C LEU A 1130 -39.49 30.08 -43.07
N ALA A 1131 -39.39 29.95 -41.75
CA ALA A 1131 -40.57 29.85 -40.88
C ALA A 1131 -41.39 31.14 -40.91
N LEU A 1132 -40.73 32.30 -40.99
CA LEU A 1132 -41.39 33.60 -41.19
C LEU A 1132 -42.16 33.64 -42.52
N MET A 1133 -41.60 33.09 -43.61
CA MET A 1133 -42.31 32.97 -44.89
C MET A 1133 -43.54 32.07 -44.79
N ILE A 1134 -43.46 30.94 -44.07
CA ILE A 1134 -44.58 30.01 -43.87
C ILE A 1134 -45.70 30.67 -43.03
N ILE A 1135 -45.34 31.39 -41.95
CA ILE A 1135 -46.28 32.17 -41.12
C ILE A 1135 -46.93 33.28 -41.96
N TRP A 1136 -46.18 33.94 -42.85
CA TRP A 1136 -46.70 34.98 -43.73
C TRP A 1136 -47.67 34.40 -44.76
N ARG A 1137 -47.35 33.28 -45.42
CA ARG A 1137 -48.26 32.54 -46.31
C ARG A 1137 -49.57 32.20 -45.63
N ALA A 1138 -49.53 31.64 -44.42
CA ALA A 1138 -50.73 31.31 -43.64
C ALA A 1138 -51.57 32.56 -43.32
N SER A 1139 -50.92 33.69 -43.03
CA SER A 1139 -51.60 34.96 -42.74
C SER A 1139 -52.21 35.62 -43.99
N LEU A 1140 -51.58 35.47 -45.16
CA LEU A 1140 -52.16 35.86 -46.45
C LEU A 1140 -53.39 35.00 -46.79
N LEU A 1141 -53.34 33.69 -46.54
CA LEU A 1141 -54.47 32.78 -46.77
C LEU A 1141 -55.68 33.10 -45.87
N GLU A 1142 -55.48 33.43 -44.59
CA GLU A 1142 -56.59 33.92 -43.72
C GLU A 1142 -57.19 35.23 -44.28
N ALA A 1143 -56.33 36.16 -44.73
CA ALA A 1143 -56.75 37.47 -45.21
C ALA A 1143 -57.44 37.43 -46.58
N GLN A 1144 -57.20 36.40 -47.41
CA GLN A 1144 -57.61 36.33 -48.81
C GLN A 1144 -59.10 36.60 -49.02
N ALA A 1145 -59.98 35.94 -48.26
CA ALA A 1145 -61.43 36.06 -48.48
C ALA A 1145 -61.98 37.47 -48.20
N VAL A 1146 -61.36 38.20 -47.28
CA VAL A 1146 -61.70 39.61 -46.99
C VAL A 1146 -61.12 40.52 -48.06
N TRP A 1147 -59.85 40.34 -48.42
CA TRP A 1147 -59.16 41.21 -49.36
C TRP A 1147 -59.65 41.06 -50.81
N VAL A 1148 -59.98 39.85 -51.27
CA VAL A 1148 -60.60 39.63 -52.59
C VAL A 1148 -61.98 40.28 -52.69
N ARG A 1149 -62.71 40.38 -51.57
CA ARG A 1149 -64.04 41.02 -51.53
C ARG A 1149 -63.96 42.54 -51.45
N ASP A 1150 -63.10 43.06 -50.57
CA ASP A 1150 -63.10 44.48 -50.19
C ASP A 1150 -62.10 45.34 -50.97
N ARG A 1151 -60.99 44.74 -51.46
CA ARG A 1151 -59.89 45.39 -52.19
C ARG A 1151 -59.21 44.43 -53.20
N PRO A 1152 -59.96 43.88 -54.17
CA PRO A 1152 -59.45 42.91 -55.14
C PRO A 1152 -58.25 43.43 -55.93
N GLU A 1153 -58.25 44.71 -56.29
CA GLU A 1153 -57.16 45.36 -57.03
C GLU A 1153 -55.83 45.28 -56.26
N ARG A 1154 -55.82 45.63 -54.96
CA ARG A 1154 -54.63 45.56 -54.14
C ARG A 1154 -54.28 44.13 -53.73
N TRP A 1155 -55.27 43.23 -53.61
CA TRP A 1155 -55.01 41.80 -53.45
C TRP A 1155 -54.23 41.22 -54.63
N TYR A 1156 -54.74 41.35 -55.86
CA TYR A 1156 -54.11 40.74 -57.03
C TYR A 1156 -52.80 41.41 -57.44
N PHE A 1157 -52.64 42.71 -57.21
CA PHE A 1157 -51.42 43.44 -57.59
C PHE A 1157 -50.28 43.32 -56.56
N VAL A 1158 -50.57 43.17 -55.25
CA VAL A 1158 -49.56 43.18 -54.18
C VAL A 1158 -49.45 41.84 -53.46
N TRP A 1159 -50.56 41.26 -53.02
CA TRP A 1159 -50.55 40.17 -52.02
C TRP A 1159 -50.60 38.76 -52.63
N TYR A 1160 -51.39 38.56 -53.68
CA TYR A 1160 -51.44 37.29 -54.41
C TYR A 1160 -50.09 36.86 -55.02
N PRO A 1161 -49.26 37.77 -55.59
CA PRO A 1161 -47.95 37.38 -56.09
C PRO A 1161 -46.94 37.02 -54.99
N TRP A 1162 -47.08 37.60 -53.78
CA TRP A 1162 -46.31 37.15 -52.60
C TRP A 1162 -46.66 35.71 -52.21
N LEU A 1163 -47.92 35.30 -52.33
CA LEU A 1163 -48.35 33.91 -52.12
C LEU A 1163 -47.65 32.97 -53.13
N LEU A 1164 -47.75 33.29 -54.43
CA LEU A 1164 -47.10 32.53 -55.51
C LEU A 1164 -45.58 32.48 -55.39
N PHE A 1165 -44.95 33.55 -54.90
CA PHE A 1165 -43.52 33.57 -54.62
C PHE A 1165 -43.14 32.57 -53.52
N ILE A 1166 -43.89 32.53 -52.41
CA ILE A 1166 -43.63 31.57 -51.32
C ILE A 1166 -43.90 30.14 -51.79
N ASP A 1167 -44.96 29.88 -52.57
CA ASP A 1167 -45.23 28.57 -53.18
C ASP A 1167 -44.10 28.12 -54.13
N THR A 1168 -43.50 29.06 -54.86
CA THR A 1168 -42.34 28.82 -55.74
C THR A 1168 -41.07 28.52 -54.93
N VAL A 1169 -40.87 29.20 -53.80
CA VAL A 1169 -39.75 28.95 -52.87
C VAL A 1169 -39.91 27.60 -52.17
N GLU A 1170 -41.11 27.25 -51.70
CA GLU A 1170 -41.45 25.92 -51.17
C GLU A 1170 -41.08 24.84 -52.20
N SER A 1171 -41.60 24.97 -53.42
CA SER A 1171 -41.36 24.02 -54.51
C SER A 1171 -39.87 23.84 -54.85
N LYS A 1172 -39.11 24.95 -54.94
CA LYS A 1172 -37.67 24.89 -55.24
C LYS A 1172 -36.83 24.32 -54.08
N ILE A 1173 -37.16 24.64 -52.83
CA ILE A 1173 -36.43 24.10 -51.67
C ILE A 1173 -36.72 22.60 -51.49
N LEU A 1174 -37.98 22.17 -51.67
CA LEU A 1174 -38.36 20.76 -51.62
C LEU A 1174 -37.74 19.93 -52.75
N ALA A 1175 -37.52 20.51 -53.93
CA ALA A 1175 -36.85 19.86 -55.06
C ALA A 1175 -35.31 19.74 -54.92
N THR A 1176 -34.72 20.14 -53.79
CA THR A 1176 -33.26 20.09 -53.56
C THR A 1176 -32.90 19.40 -52.25
N THR A 1177 -31.60 19.20 -52.01
CA THR A 1177 -31.07 18.69 -50.73
C THR A 1177 -31.46 19.56 -49.51
N MET A 1178 -31.95 20.78 -49.72
CA MET A 1178 -32.42 21.68 -48.67
C MET A 1178 -33.82 21.33 -48.11
N ALA A 1179 -34.52 20.32 -48.66
CA ALA A 1179 -35.84 19.86 -48.21
C ALA A 1179 -35.91 19.41 -46.72
N ARG A 1180 -34.76 19.22 -46.05
CA ARG A 1180 -34.70 19.04 -44.58
C ARG A 1180 -34.93 20.34 -43.81
N ILE A 1181 -34.46 21.47 -44.35
CA ILE A 1181 -34.56 22.80 -43.73
C ILE A 1181 -36.01 23.29 -43.80
N TRP A 1182 -36.70 23.09 -44.92
CA TRP A 1182 -38.13 23.41 -45.05
C TRP A 1182 -38.98 22.69 -43.98
N ARG A 1183 -38.72 21.39 -43.76
CA ARG A 1183 -39.39 20.62 -42.69
C ARG A 1183 -39.06 21.11 -41.28
N GLN A 1184 -37.88 21.69 -41.04
CA GLN A 1184 -37.54 22.32 -39.77
C GLN A 1184 -38.26 23.68 -39.61
N ALA A 1185 -38.33 24.47 -40.69
CA ALA A 1185 -39.05 25.73 -40.74
C ALA A 1185 -40.56 25.56 -40.48
N LEU A 1186 -41.16 24.52 -41.06
CA LEU A 1186 -42.58 24.21 -40.91
C LEU A 1186 -42.93 23.87 -39.45
N VAL A 1187 -42.11 23.05 -38.77
CA VAL A 1187 -42.26 22.74 -37.34
C VAL A 1187 -42.05 23.98 -36.44
N LEU A 1188 -41.21 24.94 -36.84
CA LEU A 1188 -41.06 26.22 -36.13
C LEU A 1188 -42.27 27.12 -36.35
N ALA A 1189 -42.78 27.21 -37.57
CA ALA A 1189 -43.99 27.96 -37.91
C ALA A 1189 -45.22 27.43 -37.14
N GLU A 1190 -45.41 26.11 -37.09
CA GLU A 1190 -46.45 25.46 -36.26
C GLU A 1190 -46.32 25.84 -34.78
N GLN A 1191 -45.10 25.84 -34.23
CA GLN A 1191 -44.84 26.18 -32.83
C GLN A 1191 -45.12 27.65 -32.51
N VAL A 1192 -44.95 28.57 -33.47
CA VAL A 1192 -45.33 29.98 -33.32
C VAL A 1192 -46.85 30.18 -33.48
N MET A 1193 -47.46 29.55 -34.50
CA MET A 1193 -48.90 29.70 -34.78
C MET A 1193 -49.79 29.04 -33.70
N ALA A 1194 -49.30 27.99 -33.02
CA ALA A 1194 -50.00 27.35 -31.92
C ALA A 1194 -49.96 28.12 -30.58
N HIS A 1195 -49.27 29.27 -30.51
CA HIS A 1195 -49.18 30.06 -29.28
C HIS A 1195 -50.51 30.82 -29.01
N PRO A 1196 -51.08 30.81 -27.78
CA PRO A 1196 -52.40 31.39 -27.51
C PRO A 1196 -52.57 32.88 -27.85
N ASN A 1197 -51.47 33.64 -27.81
CA ASN A 1197 -51.47 35.07 -28.16
C ASN A 1197 -51.12 35.33 -29.64
N PHE A 1198 -50.87 34.29 -30.45
CA PHE A 1198 -50.62 34.46 -31.87
C PHE A 1198 -51.87 34.96 -32.58
N ARG A 1199 -51.69 35.93 -33.49
CA ARG A 1199 -52.71 36.39 -34.42
C ARG A 1199 -52.04 36.52 -35.79
N HIS A 1200 -52.73 36.07 -36.83
CA HIS A 1200 -52.25 36.25 -38.20
C HIS A 1200 -52.02 37.74 -38.49
N ARG A 1201 -50.84 38.07 -39.03
CA ARG A 1201 -50.56 39.43 -39.47
C ARG A 1201 -51.38 39.70 -40.73
N ARG A 1202 -52.41 40.53 -40.62
CA ARG A 1202 -53.17 40.93 -41.80
C ARG A 1202 -52.32 41.87 -42.66
N PRO A 1203 -52.32 41.72 -44.00
CA PRO A 1203 -51.81 42.77 -44.86
C PRO A 1203 -52.59 44.07 -44.64
N PHE A 1204 -51.91 45.20 -44.81
CA PHE A 1204 -52.39 46.56 -44.53
C PHE A 1204 -52.52 47.36 -45.83
#